data_AF-A0A9P6LHK8-F1
#
_entry.id   AF-A0A9P6LHK8-F1
#
_cell.length_a   1.000
_cell.length_b   1.000
_cell.length_c   1.000
_cell.angle_alpha   90.00
_cell.angle_beta   90.00
_cell.angle_gamma   90.00
#
_symmetry.space_group_name_H-M   'P 1'
#
loop_
_entity.id
_entity.type
_entity.pdbx_description
1 polymer ?
#
loop_
_entity_poly.entity_id
_entity_poly.type
_entity_poly.pdbx_seq_one_letter_code
_entity_poly.pdbx_strand_id
1 'polypeptide(L)'
;MDDLNKVVGASLSVSSKTAAVGFICLFVAGIIVVFKRLVLHPLGRYPGPLIGRLTSLYNTYHAFRKDQARNLHQLHEKYGPIVRYGPNHVSIRSAEGVKMLYTNSRYTRKADNYLAFPRNPEKASLFSSINKQVHARKRRILRQGFSDSALKTAGVTIKKHVATLCQCLEFLDNDKQEGYILSGKEKSQPGSWSKPKNFSEWINRFTFDVSSDLSFSKSFEMMRYAGNRHIIKILHETLWADNVTGSSLTLLHKLRLKWLLFLYHVRSTVTFDTFIEKAAGERVSKISESKKDFMFWLTGAVDPVTGDTFTMEELVEEAILLITAGSDTSSTAISSTIYYLLHSPDKLARLQKEVRSVFTSIDQIEFGTELQACTYLRACINEGLRLSPPAGSVLHRQVEPGGVQVGDQFYPEGVNIGVPVFSIHHDKEYFPDPFSFQPERWIVGETLADGTLVTPEFLKSSSGAFMAFSAGTRSWYVGRAQLVSQVTNMIPPKPDYKWDVYDSKKNNESRYDVSTGLWSGPEFIESPVLSIHGLAPGLHYGQQVFEGLQARRNPDGDILIFRPDANAARMRRSAAFVSMPEVPDDLFLESVQLAVRMNGEYVCPHEVKGSLYIRPFQFGSSAQIGLDPPDEFLFCVFVQPHIAFHGHGAIKALVLDDFDRAATRGSGAVKVGGNYAPVIRWTSEARKEGYNVLLHLDSQTQTEIDEFSTSGFLGLQDTDGAVTLVVATSKAAIESITADCAAQLAATFGWNVQRRAVSITT
;
A
#
# COMPACT_ATOMS: atom_id res chain seq x y z
N MET A 1 -16.12 -31.14 -80.72
CA MET A 1 -16.59 -30.17 -79.69
C MET A 1 -17.49 -30.84 -78.64
N ASP A 2 -18.24 -31.90 -78.97
CA ASP A 2 -19.14 -32.57 -78.00
C ASP A 2 -18.43 -33.36 -76.87
N ASP A 3 -17.26 -33.94 -77.12
CA ASP A 3 -16.51 -34.65 -76.07
C ASP A 3 -15.83 -33.71 -75.06
N LEU A 4 -15.47 -32.50 -75.48
CA LEU A 4 -14.89 -31.49 -74.58
C LEU A 4 -15.94 -30.95 -73.60
N ASN A 5 -17.19 -30.80 -74.05
CA ASN A 5 -18.32 -30.38 -73.21
C ASN A 5 -18.74 -31.45 -72.20
N LYS A 6 -18.62 -32.74 -72.53
CA LYS A 6 -18.88 -33.85 -71.59
C LYS A 6 -17.83 -33.94 -70.48
N VAL A 7 -16.56 -33.73 -70.81
CA VAL A 7 -15.46 -33.79 -69.82
C VAL A 7 -15.49 -32.56 -68.89
N VAL A 8 -15.77 -31.37 -69.41
CA VAL A 8 -15.91 -30.14 -68.61
C VAL A 8 -17.18 -30.16 -67.75
N GLY A 9 -18.31 -30.67 -68.27
CA GLY A 9 -19.54 -30.85 -67.49
C GLY A 9 -19.43 -31.90 -66.38
N ALA A 10 -18.70 -33.00 -66.63
CA ALA A 10 -18.43 -34.02 -65.62
C ALA A 10 -17.52 -33.50 -64.49
N SER A 11 -16.46 -32.73 -64.81
CA SER A 11 -15.55 -32.17 -63.80
C SER A 11 -16.22 -31.08 -62.94
N LEU A 12 -17.08 -30.24 -63.53
CA LEU A 12 -17.91 -29.26 -62.80
C LEU A 12 -18.94 -29.95 -61.89
N SER A 13 -19.54 -31.06 -62.33
CA SER A 13 -20.50 -31.82 -61.50
C SER A 13 -19.83 -32.54 -60.31
N VAL A 14 -18.63 -33.09 -60.50
CA VAL A 14 -17.85 -33.74 -59.45
C VAL A 14 -17.34 -32.71 -58.44
N SER A 15 -16.88 -31.54 -58.91
CA SER A 15 -16.51 -30.39 -58.07
C SER A 15 -17.68 -29.86 -57.24
N SER A 16 -18.90 -29.81 -57.81
CA SER A 16 -20.11 -29.40 -57.07
C SER A 16 -20.53 -30.40 -55.99
N LYS A 17 -20.36 -31.72 -56.24
CA LYS A 17 -20.68 -32.77 -55.27
C LYS A 17 -19.66 -32.86 -54.15
N THR A 18 -18.36 -32.71 -54.45
CA THR A 18 -17.32 -32.65 -53.41
C THR A 18 -17.43 -31.37 -52.58
N ALA A 19 -17.78 -30.24 -53.18
CA ALA A 19 -18.10 -29.01 -52.45
C ALA A 19 -19.35 -29.17 -51.56
N ALA A 20 -20.41 -29.84 -52.05
CA ALA A 20 -21.61 -30.11 -51.27
C ALA A 20 -21.35 -31.08 -50.10
N VAL A 21 -20.58 -32.16 -50.31
CA VAL A 21 -20.16 -33.07 -49.24
C VAL A 21 -19.26 -32.35 -48.23
N GLY A 22 -18.34 -31.51 -48.70
CA GLY A 22 -17.53 -30.66 -47.84
C GLY A 22 -18.37 -29.70 -46.99
N PHE A 23 -19.38 -29.07 -47.58
CA PHE A 23 -20.31 -28.19 -46.87
C PHE A 23 -21.15 -28.94 -45.83
N ILE A 24 -21.66 -30.13 -46.16
CA ILE A 24 -22.41 -30.99 -45.23
C ILE A 24 -21.50 -31.44 -44.07
N CYS A 25 -20.27 -31.87 -44.34
CA CYS A 25 -19.31 -32.23 -43.30
C CYS A 25 -18.99 -31.06 -42.37
N LEU A 26 -18.79 -29.85 -42.92
CA LEU A 26 -18.58 -28.63 -42.12
C LEU A 26 -19.82 -28.25 -41.32
N PHE A 27 -21.01 -28.41 -41.88
CA PHE A 27 -22.28 -28.13 -41.20
C PHE A 27 -22.51 -29.10 -40.03
N VAL A 28 -22.32 -30.41 -40.24
CA VAL A 28 -22.41 -31.44 -39.19
C VAL A 28 -21.35 -31.23 -38.12
N ALA A 29 -20.10 -30.93 -38.51
CA ALA A 29 -19.04 -30.57 -37.57
C ALA A 29 -19.42 -29.32 -36.75
N GLY A 30 -20.04 -28.32 -37.38
CA GLY A 30 -20.58 -27.13 -36.73
C GLY A 30 -21.64 -27.46 -35.68
N ILE A 31 -22.61 -28.31 -36.02
CA ILE A 31 -23.65 -28.78 -35.09
C ILE A 31 -23.03 -29.55 -33.91
N ILE A 32 -22.07 -30.44 -34.17
CA ILE A 32 -21.37 -31.19 -33.12
C ILE A 32 -20.63 -30.23 -32.18
N VAL A 33 -19.96 -29.20 -32.69
CA VAL A 33 -19.26 -28.20 -31.88
C VAL A 33 -20.25 -27.38 -31.04
N VAL A 34 -21.38 -26.97 -31.62
CA VAL A 34 -22.46 -26.25 -30.91
C VAL A 34 -23.02 -27.11 -29.78
N PHE A 35 -23.36 -28.37 -30.06
CA PHE A 35 -23.86 -29.30 -29.06
C PHE A 35 -22.84 -29.55 -27.94
N LYS A 36 -21.58 -29.81 -28.30
CA LYS A 36 -20.50 -29.99 -27.32
C LYS A 36 -20.29 -28.76 -26.43
N ARG A 37 -20.39 -27.54 -26.97
CA ARG A 37 -20.15 -26.29 -26.21
C ARG A 37 -21.31 -25.91 -25.30
N LEU A 38 -22.55 -26.21 -25.70
CA LEU A 38 -23.75 -25.87 -24.92
C LEU A 38 -24.11 -26.94 -23.90
N VAL A 39 -24.02 -28.22 -24.26
CA VAL A 39 -24.58 -29.33 -23.45
C VAL A 39 -23.49 -30.10 -22.70
N LEU A 40 -22.42 -30.51 -23.40
CA LEU A 40 -21.39 -31.39 -22.82
C LEU A 40 -20.20 -30.62 -22.20
N HIS A 41 -20.17 -29.30 -22.30
CA HIS A 41 -19.07 -28.51 -21.78
C HIS A 41 -19.12 -28.44 -20.25
N PRO A 42 -17.99 -28.55 -19.53
CA PRO A 42 -17.96 -28.41 -18.06
C PRO A 42 -18.58 -27.10 -17.53
N LEU A 43 -18.58 -26.07 -18.38
CA LEU A 43 -19.16 -24.76 -18.11
C LEU A 43 -20.60 -24.60 -18.66
N GLY A 44 -21.23 -25.67 -19.15
CA GLY A 44 -22.58 -25.65 -19.74
C GLY A 44 -23.66 -25.20 -18.77
N ARG A 45 -23.46 -25.48 -17.47
CA ARG A 45 -24.35 -25.10 -16.38
C ARG A 45 -24.41 -23.58 -16.09
N TYR A 46 -23.41 -22.82 -16.50
CA TYR A 46 -23.35 -21.39 -16.18
C TYR A 46 -24.11 -20.54 -17.20
N PRO A 47 -24.91 -19.56 -16.75
CA PRO A 47 -25.73 -18.73 -17.63
C PRO A 47 -24.87 -17.73 -18.42
N GLY A 48 -25.41 -17.21 -19.51
CA GLY A 48 -24.75 -16.21 -20.33
C GLY A 48 -25.34 -16.06 -21.73
N PRO A 49 -24.93 -15.04 -22.49
CA PRO A 49 -25.43 -14.79 -23.83
C PRO A 49 -25.17 -16.00 -24.73
N LEU A 50 -26.16 -16.42 -25.53
CA LEU A 50 -26.07 -17.61 -26.37
C LEU A 50 -24.84 -17.57 -27.28
N ILE A 51 -24.60 -16.44 -27.95
CA ILE A 51 -23.43 -16.24 -28.82
C ILE A 51 -22.12 -16.33 -28.01
N GLY A 52 -22.08 -15.75 -26.81
CA GLY A 52 -20.90 -15.81 -25.93
C GLY A 52 -20.58 -17.23 -25.46
N ARG A 53 -21.60 -18.06 -25.18
CA ARG A 53 -21.38 -19.48 -24.84
C ARG A 53 -20.83 -20.28 -26.03
N LEU A 54 -21.15 -19.86 -27.25
CA LEU A 54 -20.74 -20.55 -28.49
C LEU A 54 -19.39 -20.11 -29.01
N THR A 55 -19.03 -18.84 -28.93
CA THR A 55 -17.80 -18.30 -29.53
C THR A 55 -17.21 -17.16 -28.71
N SER A 56 -15.89 -17.12 -28.63
CA SER A 56 -15.18 -16.03 -27.97
C SER A 56 -15.28 -14.72 -28.77
N LEU A 57 -15.70 -14.76 -30.05
CA LEU A 57 -15.93 -13.57 -30.88
C LEU A 57 -16.93 -12.57 -30.27
N TYR A 58 -17.82 -13.03 -29.40
CA TYR A 58 -18.68 -12.14 -28.61
C TYR A 58 -17.84 -11.15 -27.79
N ASN A 59 -16.84 -11.65 -27.05
CA ASN A 59 -15.94 -10.82 -26.27
C ASN A 59 -15.08 -9.91 -27.15
N THR A 60 -14.64 -10.40 -28.32
CA THR A 60 -13.89 -9.61 -29.31
C THR A 60 -14.72 -8.48 -29.91
N TYR A 61 -16.00 -8.71 -30.18
CA TYR A 61 -16.92 -7.68 -30.63
C TYR A 61 -17.02 -6.53 -29.62
N HIS A 62 -17.19 -6.86 -28.33
CA HIS A 62 -17.22 -5.86 -27.26
C HIS A 62 -15.86 -5.19 -27.01
N ALA A 63 -14.74 -5.91 -27.25
CA ALA A 63 -13.40 -5.31 -27.25
C ALA A 63 -13.28 -4.25 -28.34
N PHE A 64 -13.72 -4.59 -29.54
CA PHE A 64 -13.69 -3.72 -30.71
C PHE A 64 -14.57 -2.48 -30.51
N ARG A 65 -15.76 -2.65 -29.92
CA ARG A 65 -16.70 -1.57 -29.58
C ARG A 65 -16.27 -0.72 -28.38
N LYS A 66 -15.21 -1.11 -27.66
CA LYS A 66 -14.71 -0.44 -26.43
C LYS A 66 -15.75 -0.39 -25.29
N ASP A 67 -16.61 -1.40 -25.19
CA ASP A 67 -17.72 -1.44 -24.21
C ASP A 67 -17.70 -2.68 -23.30
N GLN A 68 -16.63 -3.48 -23.31
CA GLN A 68 -16.52 -4.73 -22.54
C GLN A 68 -16.91 -4.61 -21.06
N ALA A 69 -16.41 -3.59 -20.36
CA ALA A 69 -16.69 -3.41 -18.94
C ALA A 69 -18.18 -3.17 -18.66
N ARG A 70 -18.83 -2.34 -19.49
CA ARG A 70 -20.27 -2.06 -19.42
C ARG A 70 -21.09 -3.29 -19.79
N ASN A 71 -20.69 -4.01 -20.84
CA ASN A 71 -21.36 -5.24 -21.25
C ASN A 71 -21.33 -6.28 -20.13
N LEU A 72 -20.16 -6.53 -19.54
CA LEU A 72 -20.03 -7.50 -18.44
C LEU A 72 -20.86 -7.08 -17.22
N HIS A 73 -20.92 -5.79 -16.90
CA HIS A 73 -21.80 -5.30 -15.85
C HIS A 73 -23.27 -5.60 -16.16
N GLN A 74 -23.77 -5.29 -17.36
CA GLN A 74 -25.13 -5.62 -17.79
C GLN A 74 -25.41 -7.13 -17.77
N LEU A 75 -24.42 -7.95 -18.13
CA LEU A 75 -24.56 -9.40 -18.07
C LEU A 75 -24.68 -9.89 -16.62
N HIS A 76 -23.91 -9.33 -15.68
CA HIS A 76 -24.02 -9.67 -14.26
C HIS A 76 -25.34 -9.20 -13.65
N GLU A 77 -25.86 -8.04 -14.06
CA GLU A 77 -27.21 -7.59 -13.67
C GLU A 77 -28.30 -8.55 -14.18
N LYS A 78 -28.12 -9.12 -15.37
CA LYS A 78 -29.11 -10.03 -15.98
C LYS A 78 -29.04 -11.48 -15.51
N TYR A 79 -27.84 -12.02 -15.38
CA TYR A 79 -27.60 -13.45 -15.18
C TYR A 79 -27.07 -13.79 -13.78
N GLY A 80 -26.75 -12.78 -12.96
CA GLY A 80 -26.28 -12.94 -11.59
C GLY A 80 -24.74 -12.95 -11.44
N PRO A 81 -24.21 -13.48 -10.33
CA PRO A 81 -22.80 -13.32 -9.94
C PRO A 81 -21.82 -14.10 -10.81
N ILE A 82 -22.27 -15.10 -11.58
CA ILE A 82 -21.42 -15.93 -12.44
C ILE A 82 -21.97 -15.91 -13.87
N VAL A 83 -21.13 -15.49 -14.82
CA VAL A 83 -21.51 -15.33 -16.23
C VAL A 83 -20.51 -16.00 -17.14
N ARG A 84 -20.99 -16.86 -18.05
CA ARG A 84 -20.20 -17.42 -19.15
C ARG A 84 -20.31 -16.55 -20.39
N TYR A 85 -19.21 -15.91 -20.78
CA TYR A 85 -19.15 -14.97 -21.92
C TYR A 85 -18.20 -15.43 -23.04
N GLY A 86 -17.67 -16.64 -22.93
CA GLY A 86 -16.89 -17.34 -23.95
C GLY A 86 -17.00 -18.86 -23.75
N PRO A 87 -16.62 -19.69 -24.74
CA PRO A 87 -16.59 -21.15 -24.59
C PRO A 87 -15.85 -21.60 -23.34
N ASN A 88 -14.66 -21.04 -23.09
CA ASN A 88 -13.82 -21.29 -21.92
C ASN A 88 -13.68 -20.06 -21.02
N HIS A 89 -14.59 -19.07 -21.09
CA HIS A 89 -14.48 -17.83 -20.33
C HIS A 89 -15.63 -17.67 -19.34
N VAL A 90 -15.28 -17.46 -18.07
CA VAL A 90 -16.22 -17.22 -16.97
C VAL A 90 -15.84 -15.94 -16.24
N SER A 91 -16.85 -15.11 -15.98
CA SER A 91 -16.74 -13.90 -15.17
C SER A 91 -17.43 -14.13 -13.83
N ILE A 92 -16.76 -13.76 -12.74
CA ILE A 92 -17.28 -13.88 -11.38
C ILE A 92 -17.30 -12.50 -10.73
N ARG A 93 -18.46 -12.04 -10.26
CA ARG A 93 -18.61 -10.82 -9.47
C ARG A 93 -18.71 -11.20 -7.99
N SER A 94 -17.58 -11.30 -7.30
CA SER A 94 -17.52 -11.66 -5.87
C SER A 94 -16.15 -11.30 -5.26
N ALA A 95 -16.16 -10.79 -4.03
CA ALA A 95 -14.96 -10.53 -3.23
C ALA A 95 -14.15 -11.81 -2.92
N GLU A 96 -14.81 -12.96 -2.77
CA GLU A 96 -14.13 -14.24 -2.60
C GLU A 96 -13.37 -14.64 -3.88
N GLY A 97 -13.97 -14.38 -5.04
CA GLY A 97 -13.30 -14.51 -6.34
C GLY A 97 -12.05 -13.65 -6.41
N VAL A 98 -12.06 -12.46 -5.81
CA VAL A 98 -10.87 -11.60 -5.73
C VAL A 98 -9.74 -12.32 -4.97
N LYS A 99 -10.06 -12.81 -3.77
CA LYS A 99 -9.11 -13.51 -2.90
C LYS A 99 -8.55 -14.78 -3.56
N MET A 100 -9.41 -15.62 -4.09
CA MET A 100 -9.01 -16.92 -4.64
C MET A 100 -8.27 -16.83 -5.96
N LEU A 101 -8.67 -15.92 -6.85
CA LEU A 101 -8.09 -15.83 -8.20
C LEU A 101 -6.85 -14.94 -8.28
N TYR A 102 -6.72 -13.92 -7.41
CA TYR A 102 -5.63 -12.94 -7.50
C TYR A 102 -4.64 -13.01 -6.33
N THR A 103 -5.13 -13.25 -5.11
CA THR A 103 -4.28 -13.33 -3.92
C THR A 103 -3.61 -14.69 -3.79
N ASN A 104 -4.29 -15.77 -4.16
CA ASN A 104 -3.72 -17.11 -4.15
C ASN A 104 -3.19 -17.54 -5.53
N SER A 105 -1.90 -17.29 -5.79
CA SER A 105 -1.26 -17.65 -7.07
C SER A 105 -1.03 -19.15 -7.29
N ARG A 106 -1.43 -20.02 -6.37
CA ARG A 106 -1.32 -21.48 -6.55
C ARG A 106 -2.23 -21.94 -7.68
N TYR A 107 -3.50 -21.53 -7.64
CA TYR A 107 -4.56 -22.09 -8.47
C TYR A 107 -4.68 -21.49 -9.87
N THR A 108 -4.11 -20.31 -10.08
CA THR A 108 -4.22 -19.62 -11.36
C THR A 108 -2.91 -18.94 -11.80
N ARG A 109 -2.80 -18.69 -13.11
CA ARG A 109 -1.80 -17.81 -13.72
C ARG A 109 -2.47 -16.72 -14.55
N LYS A 110 -1.71 -15.71 -14.99
CA LYS A 110 -2.20 -14.80 -16.04
C LYS A 110 -2.54 -15.63 -17.28
N ALA A 111 -3.72 -15.37 -17.86
CA ALA A 111 -4.18 -16.09 -19.03
C ALA A 111 -3.36 -15.73 -20.29
N ASP A 112 -3.46 -16.57 -21.32
CA ASP A 112 -2.67 -16.43 -22.55
C ASP A 112 -3.00 -15.16 -23.35
N ASN A 113 -4.11 -14.48 -23.05
CA ASN A 113 -4.43 -13.18 -23.64
C ASN A 113 -3.38 -12.12 -23.33
N TYR A 114 -2.63 -12.25 -22.22
CA TYR A 114 -1.52 -11.35 -21.89
C TYR A 114 -0.35 -11.47 -22.87
N LEU A 115 -0.23 -12.55 -23.63
CA LEU A 115 0.79 -12.72 -24.67
C LEU A 115 0.54 -11.82 -25.89
N ALA A 116 -0.61 -11.15 -25.99
CA ALA A 116 -0.87 -10.22 -27.08
C ALA A 116 -0.14 -8.87 -26.92
N PHE A 117 0.21 -8.49 -25.69
CA PHE A 117 0.82 -7.21 -25.32
C PHE A 117 2.35 -7.12 -25.46
N PRO A 118 3.17 -8.14 -25.11
CA PRO A 118 4.61 -8.03 -25.24
C PRO A 118 5.01 -8.02 -26.70
N ARG A 119 5.98 -7.18 -27.04
CA ARG A 119 6.58 -7.10 -28.38
C ARG A 119 7.46 -8.33 -28.63
N ASN A 120 8.23 -8.72 -27.61
CA ASN A 120 8.93 -9.99 -27.53
C ASN A 120 8.38 -10.85 -26.37
N PRO A 121 7.65 -11.95 -26.65
CA PRO A 121 7.13 -12.84 -25.61
C PRO A 121 8.20 -13.44 -24.69
N GLU A 122 9.44 -13.61 -25.16
CA GLU A 122 10.55 -14.15 -24.36
C GLU A 122 11.08 -13.15 -23.33
N LYS A 123 10.88 -11.85 -23.57
CA LYS A 123 11.36 -10.75 -22.71
C LYS A 123 10.22 -9.89 -22.15
N ALA A 124 9.02 -10.47 -22.08
CA ALA A 124 7.81 -9.82 -21.63
C ALA A 124 8.03 -9.01 -20.34
N SER A 125 7.50 -7.78 -20.30
CA SER A 125 7.53 -6.92 -19.11
C SER A 125 6.80 -7.57 -17.92
N LEU A 126 6.89 -6.98 -16.73
CA LEU A 126 6.18 -7.46 -15.55
C LEU A 126 4.66 -7.62 -15.81
N PHE A 127 4.07 -6.71 -16.60
CA PHE A 127 2.65 -6.74 -16.93
C PHE A 127 2.25 -7.96 -17.77
N SER A 128 3.04 -8.33 -18.76
CA SER A 128 2.73 -9.41 -19.70
C SER A 128 3.34 -10.77 -19.31
N SER A 129 4.23 -10.80 -18.32
CA SER A 129 4.85 -12.03 -17.80
C SER A 129 3.83 -13.01 -17.20
N ILE A 130 3.50 -14.06 -17.95
CA ILE A 130 2.59 -15.14 -17.52
C ILE A 130 3.26 -16.12 -16.55
N ASN A 131 4.54 -16.42 -16.75
CA ASN A 131 5.33 -17.31 -15.91
C ASN A 131 5.45 -16.74 -14.49
N LYS A 132 5.19 -17.57 -13.47
CA LYS A 132 5.13 -17.13 -12.06
C LYS A 132 6.50 -16.79 -11.50
N GLN A 133 7.52 -17.59 -11.83
CA GLN A 133 8.89 -17.42 -11.36
C GLN A 133 9.52 -16.17 -11.96
N VAL A 134 9.41 -15.99 -13.29
CA VAL A 134 9.90 -14.79 -13.99
C VAL A 134 9.23 -13.55 -13.43
N HIS A 135 7.90 -13.56 -13.30
CA HIS A 135 7.19 -12.41 -12.73
C HIS A 135 7.62 -12.11 -11.28
N ALA A 136 7.82 -13.12 -10.45
CA ALA A 136 8.25 -12.93 -9.06
C ALA A 136 9.64 -12.29 -8.98
N ARG A 137 10.60 -12.76 -9.80
CA ARG A 137 11.93 -12.13 -9.95
C ARG A 137 11.81 -10.67 -10.36
N LYS A 138 11.17 -10.42 -11.51
CA LYS A 138 11.00 -9.06 -12.06
C LYS A 138 10.34 -8.12 -11.04
N ARG A 139 9.34 -8.61 -10.29
CA ARG A 139 8.67 -7.86 -9.21
C ARG A 139 9.62 -7.49 -8.09
N ARG A 140 10.50 -8.39 -7.64
CA ARG A 140 11.45 -8.12 -6.56
C ARG A 140 12.49 -7.07 -6.97
N ILE A 141 12.99 -7.14 -8.21
CA ILE A 141 13.94 -6.16 -8.74
C ILE A 141 13.24 -4.80 -8.90
N LEU A 142 12.08 -4.75 -9.55
CA LEU A 142 11.33 -3.51 -9.77
C LEU A 142 10.99 -2.77 -8.47
N ARG A 143 10.75 -3.48 -7.36
CA ARG A 143 10.46 -2.86 -6.05
C ARG A 143 11.54 -1.88 -5.59
N GLN A 144 12.80 -2.12 -5.92
CA GLN A 144 13.91 -1.27 -5.50
C GLN A 144 13.84 0.12 -6.16
N GLY A 145 13.32 0.18 -7.40
CA GLY A 145 13.03 1.44 -8.08
C GLY A 145 11.94 2.29 -7.42
N PHE A 146 11.17 1.73 -6.48
CA PHE A 146 10.10 2.43 -5.74
C PHE A 146 10.37 2.47 -4.23
N SER A 147 11.65 2.48 -3.84
CA SER A 147 12.07 2.70 -2.45
C SER A 147 11.75 4.12 -1.97
N ASP A 148 11.74 4.38 -0.66
CA ASP A 148 11.47 5.71 -0.10
C ASP A 148 12.40 6.79 -0.66
N SER A 149 13.67 6.44 -0.88
CA SER A 149 14.66 7.33 -1.52
C SER A 149 14.31 7.66 -2.98
N ALA A 150 13.84 6.66 -3.73
CA ALA A 150 13.37 6.86 -5.10
C ALA A 150 12.09 7.71 -5.13
N LEU A 151 11.17 7.50 -4.19
CA LEU A 151 9.94 8.29 -4.08
C LEU A 151 10.21 9.75 -3.68
N LYS A 152 11.13 10.00 -2.75
CA LYS A 152 11.54 11.37 -2.39
C LYS A 152 12.11 12.12 -3.60
N THR A 153 12.93 11.44 -4.40
CA THR A 153 13.46 12.01 -5.66
C THR A 153 12.33 12.27 -6.66
N ALA A 154 11.37 11.36 -6.77
CA ALA A 154 10.21 11.53 -7.65
C ALA A 154 9.35 12.75 -7.26
N GLY A 155 9.25 13.08 -5.97
CA GLY A 155 8.48 14.23 -5.49
C GLY A 155 8.95 15.57 -6.04
N VAL A 156 10.26 15.76 -6.15
CA VAL A 156 10.86 16.96 -6.76
C VAL A 156 10.47 17.07 -8.23
N THR A 157 10.55 15.96 -8.98
CA THR A 157 10.16 15.91 -10.39
C THR A 157 8.66 16.17 -10.58
N ILE A 158 7.81 15.61 -9.71
CA ILE A 158 6.36 15.84 -9.75
C ILE A 158 6.05 17.32 -9.50
N LYS A 159 6.63 17.96 -8.46
CA LYS A 159 6.44 19.40 -8.18
C LYS A 159 6.81 20.28 -9.38
N LYS A 160 7.95 20.00 -10.03
CA LYS A 160 8.39 20.69 -11.25
C LYS A 160 7.34 20.61 -12.37
N HIS A 161 6.78 19.43 -12.62
CA HIS A 161 5.76 19.25 -13.66
C HIS A 161 4.41 19.82 -13.26
N VAL A 162 4.04 19.84 -11.97
CA VAL A 162 2.83 20.51 -11.47
C VAL A 162 2.93 22.02 -11.70
N ALA A 163 4.08 22.63 -11.40
CA ALA A 163 4.32 24.04 -11.69
C ALA A 163 4.22 24.33 -13.20
N THR A 164 4.77 23.45 -14.03
CA THR A 164 4.65 23.53 -15.50
C THR A 164 3.20 23.45 -15.96
N LEU A 165 2.42 22.51 -15.42
CA LEU A 165 1.00 22.39 -15.71
C LEU A 165 0.25 23.68 -15.35
N CYS A 166 0.45 24.21 -14.14
CA CYS A 166 -0.17 25.47 -13.71
C CYS A 166 0.18 26.63 -14.65
N GLN A 167 1.46 26.75 -15.05
CA GLN A 167 1.89 27.78 -16.01
C GLN A 167 1.21 27.58 -17.38
N CYS A 168 1.20 26.36 -17.94
CA CYS A 168 0.50 26.09 -19.20
C CYS A 168 -1.01 26.40 -19.10
N LEU A 169 -1.63 26.13 -17.95
CA LEU A 169 -3.04 26.45 -17.72
C LEU A 169 -3.30 27.96 -17.59
N GLU A 170 -2.35 28.74 -17.11
CA GLU A 170 -2.44 30.20 -16.96
C GLU A 170 -2.17 30.96 -18.27
N PHE A 171 -1.15 30.55 -19.04
CA PHE A 171 -0.65 31.31 -20.18
C PHE A 171 -1.19 30.87 -21.54
N LEU A 172 -1.65 29.64 -21.71
CA LEU A 172 -2.18 29.19 -23.00
C LEU A 172 -3.67 29.50 -23.08
N ASP A 173 -4.16 30.08 -24.18
CA ASP A 173 -5.59 30.30 -24.37
C ASP A 173 -6.34 29.00 -24.66
N ASN A 174 -5.70 28.03 -25.34
CA ASN A 174 -6.36 26.78 -25.72
C ASN A 174 -5.40 25.58 -25.86
N ASP A 175 -5.99 24.40 -25.94
CA ASP A 175 -5.30 23.11 -25.90
C ASP A 175 -4.42 22.82 -27.12
N LYS A 176 -4.53 23.61 -28.20
CA LYS A 176 -3.76 23.45 -29.45
C LYS A 176 -2.52 24.35 -29.52
N GLN A 177 -2.38 25.31 -28.62
CA GLN A 177 -1.21 26.20 -28.60
C GLN A 177 0.03 25.46 -28.06
N GLU A 178 1.20 25.93 -28.51
CA GLU A 178 2.53 25.57 -27.99
C GLU A 178 3.00 26.65 -27.00
N GLY A 179 3.78 26.29 -25.99
CA GLY A 179 4.35 27.22 -24.98
C GLY A 179 5.87 27.41 -25.14
N TYR A 180 6.58 28.24 -24.37
CA TYR A 180 6.17 29.35 -23.50
C TYR A 180 6.48 30.67 -24.22
N ILE A 181 5.58 31.65 -24.23
CA ILE A 181 5.95 33.03 -24.58
C ILE A 181 6.29 33.78 -23.28
N LEU A 182 7.58 33.84 -22.94
CA LEU A 182 8.12 34.73 -21.90
C LEU A 182 8.30 36.15 -22.47
N SER A 183 7.19 36.83 -22.76
CA SER A 183 7.24 38.26 -23.11
C SER A 183 6.00 39.03 -22.64
N GLY A 184 5.47 38.72 -21.46
CA GLY A 184 4.57 39.61 -20.70
C GLY A 184 3.27 40.08 -21.38
N LYS A 185 2.92 39.58 -22.58
CA LYS A 185 1.81 40.07 -23.41
C LYS A 185 0.62 39.10 -23.55
N GLU A 186 0.72 37.90 -23.01
CA GLU A 186 -0.27 36.82 -23.20
C GLU A 186 -0.72 36.18 -21.89
N LYS A 187 -0.75 36.96 -20.80
CA LYS A 187 -1.48 36.53 -19.60
C LYS A 187 -2.95 36.80 -19.86
N SER A 188 -3.81 35.81 -19.60
CA SER A 188 -5.23 36.12 -19.35
C SER A 188 -5.27 37.27 -18.34
N GLN A 189 -6.02 38.35 -18.62
CA GLN A 189 -6.02 39.53 -17.76
C GLN A 189 -6.28 39.09 -16.31
N PRO A 190 -5.52 39.56 -15.31
CA PRO A 190 -5.76 39.20 -13.92
C PRO A 190 -7.25 39.39 -13.56
N GLY A 191 -7.90 38.31 -13.11
CA GLY A 191 -9.34 38.31 -12.81
C GLY A 191 -10.27 37.94 -13.97
N SER A 192 -9.74 37.61 -15.16
CA SER A 192 -10.51 37.06 -16.30
C SER A 192 -10.36 35.55 -16.43
N TRP A 193 -11.43 34.88 -16.87
CA TRP A 193 -11.39 33.45 -17.19
C TRP A 193 -10.68 33.22 -18.53
N SER A 194 -9.82 32.20 -18.60
CA SER A 194 -9.32 31.69 -19.88
C SER A 194 -10.45 30.98 -20.66
N LYS A 195 -10.19 30.62 -21.93
CA LYS A 195 -11.17 29.78 -22.66
C LYS A 195 -11.27 28.41 -21.99
N PRO A 196 -12.44 27.75 -22.06
CA PRO A 196 -12.59 26.39 -21.54
C PRO A 196 -11.55 25.44 -22.13
N LYS A 197 -10.91 24.66 -21.26
CA LYS A 197 -9.88 23.67 -21.60
C LYS A 197 -10.34 22.28 -21.22
N ASN A 198 -9.96 21.27 -22.00
CA ASN A 198 -10.24 19.88 -21.65
C ASN A 198 -9.21 19.40 -20.62
N PHE A 199 -9.60 19.41 -19.34
CA PHE A 199 -8.71 19.03 -18.24
C PHE A 199 -8.15 17.61 -18.39
N SER A 200 -8.94 16.66 -18.91
CA SER A 200 -8.47 15.27 -19.12
C SER A 200 -7.35 15.18 -20.16
N GLU A 201 -7.35 16.03 -21.19
CA GLU A 201 -6.24 16.11 -22.15
C GLU A 201 -4.99 16.71 -21.53
N TRP A 202 -5.14 17.72 -20.68
CA TRP A 202 -4.02 18.32 -19.95
C TRP A 202 -3.37 17.36 -18.96
N ILE A 203 -4.19 16.62 -18.20
CA ILE A 203 -3.70 15.62 -17.28
C ILE A 203 -3.03 14.46 -18.02
N ASN A 204 -3.55 14.02 -19.17
CA ASN A 204 -2.87 13.03 -20.02
C ASN A 204 -1.46 13.50 -20.43
N ARG A 205 -1.30 14.78 -20.81
CA ARG A 205 0.01 15.36 -21.16
C ARG A 205 0.93 15.42 -19.95
N PHE A 206 0.41 15.89 -18.81
CA PHE A 206 1.13 15.99 -17.55
C PHE A 206 1.64 14.63 -17.06
N THR A 207 0.79 13.60 -17.00
CA THR A 207 1.22 12.30 -16.49
C THR A 207 2.21 11.61 -17.43
N PHE A 208 2.14 11.86 -18.74
CA PHE A 208 3.11 11.39 -19.71
C PHE A 208 4.49 12.04 -19.50
N ASP A 209 4.51 13.36 -19.32
CA ASP A 209 5.74 14.11 -19.04
C ASP A 209 6.36 13.70 -17.70
N VAL A 210 5.54 13.54 -16.65
CA VAL A 210 6.01 13.03 -15.35
C VAL A 210 6.57 11.62 -15.49
N SER A 211 5.86 10.71 -16.15
CA SER A 211 6.30 9.31 -16.27
C SER A 211 7.57 9.19 -17.11
N SER A 212 7.68 9.96 -18.19
CA SER A 212 8.89 10.00 -19.02
C SER A 212 10.10 10.58 -18.28
N ASP A 213 9.92 11.66 -17.51
CA ASP A 213 11.01 12.26 -16.71
C ASP A 213 11.43 11.32 -15.56
N LEU A 214 10.48 10.69 -14.88
CA LEU A 214 10.77 9.70 -13.83
C LEU A 214 11.44 8.43 -14.38
N SER A 215 11.16 8.03 -15.62
CA SER A 215 11.78 6.86 -16.24
C SER A 215 13.12 7.17 -16.89
N PHE A 216 13.27 8.29 -17.58
CA PHE A 216 14.44 8.57 -18.43
C PHE A 216 15.22 9.84 -18.08
N SER A 217 14.85 10.56 -17.01
CA SER A 217 15.36 11.91 -16.68
C SER A 217 15.26 12.89 -17.86
N LYS A 218 14.24 12.69 -18.70
CA LYS A 218 13.94 13.46 -19.90
C LYS A 218 12.43 13.49 -20.09
N SER A 219 11.87 14.70 -20.02
CA SER A 219 10.48 14.94 -20.42
C SER A 219 10.35 14.94 -21.94
N PHE A 220 9.20 14.48 -22.44
CA PHE A 220 8.84 14.65 -23.85
C PHE A 220 8.13 15.97 -24.12
N GLU A 221 7.95 16.81 -23.09
CA GLU A 221 7.40 18.16 -23.15
C GLU A 221 6.00 18.19 -23.78
N MET A 222 5.18 17.16 -23.57
CA MET A 222 3.81 17.03 -24.08
C MET A 222 2.90 18.19 -23.67
N MET A 223 3.14 18.78 -22.49
CA MET A 223 2.43 19.97 -22.04
C MET A 223 2.78 21.20 -22.88
N ARG A 224 4.07 21.35 -23.26
CA ARG A 224 4.61 22.58 -23.87
C ARG A 224 4.70 22.54 -25.38
N TYR A 225 5.01 21.39 -25.97
CA TYR A 225 5.26 21.22 -27.39
C TYR A 225 4.16 20.37 -28.04
N ALA A 226 3.42 20.93 -29.00
CA ALA A 226 2.29 20.24 -29.62
C ALA A 226 2.74 19.14 -30.58
N GLY A 227 3.93 19.28 -31.17
CA GLY A 227 4.51 18.30 -32.11
C GLY A 227 4.55 16.86 -31.57
N ASN A 228 4.71 16.65 -30.26
CA ASN A 228 4.79 15.30 -29.67
C ASN A 228 3.43 14.73 -29.23
N ARG A 229 2.36 15.53 -29.16
CA ARG A 229 1.07 15.12 -28.56
C ARG A 229 0.36 13.98 -29.29
N HIS A 230 0.66 13.76 -30.57
CA HIS A 230 0.11 12.66 -31.37
C HIS A 230 0.49 11.26 -30.84
N ILE A 231 1.59 11.16 -30.08
CA ILE A 231 2.08 9.93 -29.48
C ILE A 231 1.05 9.29 -28.52
N ILE A 232 0.33 10.11 -27.76
CA ILE A 232 -0.68 9.62 -26.80
C ILE A 232 -1.81 8.88 -27.54
N LYS A 233 -2.27 9.43 -28.68
CA LYS A 233 -3.30 8.80 -29.50
C LYS A 233 -2.82 7.45 -30.06
N ILE A 234 -1.58 7.40 -30.55
CA ILE A 234 -0.97 6.16 -31.06
C ILE A 234 -0.91 5.10 -29.95
N LEU A 235 -0.54 5.48 -28.73
CA LEU A 235 -0.51 4.58 -27.58
C LEU A 235 -1.91 3.98 -27.30
N HIS A 236 -2.96 4.79 -27.24
CA HIS A 236 -4.32 4.32 -27.00
C HIS A 236 -4.83 3.38 -28.10
N GLU A 237 -4.54 3.70 -29.36
CA GLU A 237 -4.88 2.85 -30.50
C GLU A 237 -4.15 1.50 -30.44
N THR A 238 -2.89 1.50 -30.02
CA THR A 238 -2.06 0.29 -29.84
C THR A 238 -2.63 -0.61 -28.74
N LEU A 239 -2.86 -0.07 -27.55
CA LEU A 239 -3.41 -0.81 -26.40
C LEU A 239 -4.79 -1.41 -26.72
N TRP A 240 -5.61 -0.67 -27.47
CA TRP A 240 -6.89 -1.17 -27.94
C TRP A 240 -6.73 -2.35 -28.91
N ALA A 241 -5.86 -2.24 -29.92
CA ALA A 241 -5.62 -3.31 -30.89
C ALA A 241 -5.05 -4.58 -30.23
N ASP A 242 -4.17 -4.44 -29.24
CA ASP A 242 -3.65 -5.55 -28.46
C ASP A 242 -4.73 -6.21 -27.61
N ASN A 243 -5.61 -5.44 -26.97
CA ASN A 243 -6.74 -5.99 -26.23
C ASN A 243 -7.73 -6.74 -27.14
N VAL A 244 -8.04 -6.20 -28.32
CA VAL A 244 -8.88 -6.88 -29.33
C VAL A 244 -8.22 -8.20 -29.74
N THR A 245 -6.92 -8.21 -30.01
CA THR A 245 -6.22 -9.43 -30.41
C THR A 245 -6.18 -10.46 -29.29
N GLY A 246 -5.87 -10.03 -28.06
CA GLY A 246 -5.80 -10.89 -26.87
C GLY A 246 -7.15 -11.51 -26.50
N SER A 247 -8.27 -10.84 -26.82
CA SER A 247 -9.61 -11.28 -26.42
C SER A 247 -10.04 -12.63 -27.00
N SER A 248 -9.60 -13.02 -28.20
CA SER A 248 -9.94 -14.31 -28.85
C SER A 248 -9.14 -14.68 -30.10
N LEU A 249 -8.24 -13.81 -30.58
CA LEU A 249 -7.51 -13.98 -31.83
C LEU A 249 -6.07 -14.41 -31.59
N THR A 250 -5.81 -15.04 -30.44
CA THR A 250 -4.49 -15.57 -30.06
C THR A 250 -3.95 -16.57 -31.09
N LEU A 251 -4.80 -17.30 -31.80
CA LEU A 251 -4.36 -18.14 -32.93
C LEU A 251 -3.81 -17.31 -34.09
N LEU A 252 -4.49 -16.22 -34.49
CA LEU A 252 -3.97 -15.30 -35.53
C LEU A 252 -2.67 -14.63 -35.08
N HIS A 253 -2.53 -14.36 -33.79
CA HIS A 253 -1.27 -13.87 -33.22
C HIS A 253 -0.16 -14.92 -33.28
N LYS A 254 -0.42 -16.16 -32.86
CA LYS A 254 0.54 -17.29 -32.94
C LYS A 254 0.99 -17.54 -34.39
N LEU A 255 0.08 -17.38 -35.36
CA LEU A 255 0.36 -17.52 -36.78
C LEU A 255 0.97 -16.26 -37.42
N ARG A 256 1.26 -15.20 -36.65
CA ARG A 256 1.80 -13.91 -37.12
C ARG A 256 0.94 -13.21 -38.19
N LEU A 257 -0.37 -13.45 -38.19
CA LEU A 257 -1.34 -12.89 -39.13
C LEU A 257 -2.04 -11.63 -38.62
N LYS A 258 -1.54 -11.01 -37.54
CA LYS A 258 -2.09 -9.77 -36.95
C LYS A 258 -2.26 -8.65 -38.00
N TRP A 259 -1.35 -8.57 -38.97
CA TRP A 259 -1.36 -7.53 -40.00
C TRP A 259 -2.62 -7.55 -40.88
N LEU A 260 -3.27 -8.70 -41.07
CA LEU A 260 -4.51 -8.83 -41.86
C LEU A 260 -5.69 -8.06 -41.25
N LEU A 261 -5.70 -7.87 -39.93
CA LEU A 261 -6.78 -7.19 -39.21
C LEU A 261 -6.50 -5.70 -38.99
N PHE A 262 -5.23 -5.29 -39.05
CA PHE A 262 -4.79 -3.99 -38.58
C PHE A 262 -3.85 -3.29 -39.58
N LEU A 263 -4.03 -3.50 -40.90
CA LEU A 263 -3.24 -2.88 -41.97
C LEU A 263 -2.99 -1.37 -41.78
N TYR A 264 -3.97 -0.64 -41.23
CA TYR A 264 -3.84 0.80 -40.94
C TYR A 264 -3.05 1.10 -39.65
N HIS A 265 -3.12 0.26 -38.62
CA HIS A 265 -2.54 0.53 -37.30
C HIS A 265 -1.08 0.07 -37.17
N VAL A 266 -0.64 -0.91 -37.97
CA VAL A 266 0.76 -1.42 -37.97
C VAL A 266 1.78 -0.31 -38.29
N ARG A 267 1.40 0.71 -39.07
CA ARG A 267 2.29 1.85 -39.37
C ARG A 267 2.49 2.80 -38.19
N SER A 268 1.50 2.92 -37.29
CA SER A 268 1.56 3.83 -36.14
C SER A 268 2.35 3.24 -34.95
N THR A 269 2.24 1.93 -34.72
CA THR A 269 2.96 1.23 -33.63
C THR A 269 4.48 1.33 -33.76
N VAL A 270 5.02 1.18 -34.97
CA VAL A 270 6.47 1.28 -35.23
C VAL A 270 7.02 2.65 -34.82
N THR A 271 6.28 3.73 -35.06
CA THR A 271 6.70 5.09 -34.68
C THR A 271 6.80 5.26 -33.17
N PHE A 272 5.83 4.73 -32.41
CA PHE A 272 5.84 4.78 -30.95
C PHE A 272 6.97 3.94 -30.36
N ASP A 273 7.10 2.70 -30.83
CA ASP A 273 8.13 1.77 -30.37
C ASP A 273 9.53 2.33 -30.61
N THR A 274 9.80 2.83 -31.81
CA THR A 274 11.09 3.44 -32.15
C THR A 274 11.40 4.66 -31.28
N PHE A 275 10.38 5.48 -30.99
CA PHE A 275 10.54 6.67 -30.16
C PHE A 275 10.94 6.32 -28.73
N ILE A 276 10.24 5.37 -28.09
CA ILE A 276 10.53 4.97 -26.71
C ILE A 276 11.82 4.14 -26.63
N GLU A 277 12.09 3.25 -27.58
CA GLU A 277 13.34 2.48 -27.62
C GLU A 277 14.56 3.37 -27.75
N LYS A 278 14.49 4.40 -28.60
CA LYS A 278 15.55 5.39 -28.72
C LYS A 278 15.77 6.13 -27.41
N ALA A 279 14.70 6.57 -26.75
CA ALA A 279 14.80 7.24 -25.45
C ALA A 279 15.38 6.33 -24.36
N ALA A 280 14.94 5.07 -24.29
CA ALA A 280 15.42 4.09 -23.35
C ALA A 280 16.89 3.74 -23.57
N GLY A 281 17.29 3.48 -24.82
CA GLY A 281 18.68 3.19 -25.21
C GLY A 281 19.63 4.36 -24.98
N GLU A 282 19.20 5.59 -25.30
CA GLU A 282 19.97 6.82 -24.99
C GLU A 282 20.21 6.98 -23.50
N ARG A 283 19.20 6.70 -22.66
CA ARG A 283 19.35 6.82 -21.21
C ARG A 283 20.25 5.72 -20.64
N VAL A 284 20.02 4.48 -21.05
CA VAL A 284 20.81 3.31 -20.65
C VAL A 284 22.30 3.50 -20.91
N SER A 285 22.65 4.03 -22.09
CA SER A 285 24.05 4.23 -22.49
C SER A 285 24.75 5.39 -21.74
N LYS A 286 24.00 6.19 -20.99
CA LYS A 286 24.46 7.39 -20.27
C LYS A 286 23.93 7.43 -18.84
N ILE A 287 23.95 6.28 -18.16
CA ILE A 287 23.58 6.23 -16.75
C ILE A 287 24.65 6.96 -15.94
N SER A 288 24.21 7.88 -15.09
CA SER A 288 25.08 8.73 -14.27
C SER A 288 24.48 8.90 -12.89
N GLU A 289 25.33 9.00 -11.87
CA GLU A 289 24.89 9.23 -10.48
C GLU A 289 24.22 10.59 -10.28
N SER A 290 24.47 11.55 -11.18
CA SER A 290 23.87 12.89 -11.15
C SER A 290 22.36 12.92 -11.45
N LYS A 291 21.80 11.83 -11.98
CA LYS A 291 20.38 11.73 -12.36
C LYS A 291 19.80 10.42 -11.82
N LYS A 292 19.07 10.51 -10.70
CA LYS A 292 18.50 9.35 -9.97
C LYS A 292 17.06 9.06 -10.40
N ASP A 293 16.86 8.60 -11.64
CA ASP A 293 15.57 8.14 -12.17
C ASP A 293 15.33 6.64 -11.95
N PHE A 294 14.16 6.11 -12.35
CA PHE A 294 13.87 4.68 -12.26
C PHE A 294 14.94 3.83 -12.93
N MET A 295 15.47 4.25 -14.08
CA MET A 295 16.51 3.50 -14.78
C MET A 295 17.83 3.46 -13.98
N PHE A 296 18.22 4.54 -13.31
CA PHE A 296 19.34 4.55 -12.37
C PHE A 296 19.11 3.53 -11.25
N TRP A 297 17.94 3.56 -10.60
CA TRP A 297 17.64 2.65 -9.49
C TRP A 297 17.51 1.18 -9.89
N LEU A 298 17.10 0.90 -11.13
CA LEU A 298 16.98 -0.47 -11.65
C LEU A 298 18.29 -0.98 -12.25
N THR A 299 19.19 -0.10 -12.65
CA THR A 299 20.51 -0.47 -13.17
C THR A 299 21.42 -0.81 -12.00
N GLY A 300 21.63 -2.10 -11.78
CA GLY A 300 22.36 -2.61 -10.60
C GLY A 300 21.45 -3.13 -9.49
N ALA A 301 20.12 -3.04 -9.65
CA ALA A 301 19.20 -3.73 -8.76
C ALA A 301 19.31 -5.25 -8.95
N VAL A 302 19.52 -5.96 -7.85
CA VAL A 302 19.71 -7.42 -7.82
C VAL A 302 18.50 -8.06 -7.16
N ASP A 303 18.00 -9.18 -7.71
CA ASP A 303 17.00 -9.99 -7.03
C ASP A 303 17.64 -10.59 -5.77
N PRO A 304 17.15 -10.25 -4.55
CA PRO A 304 17.73 -10.76 -3.31
C PRO A 304 17.61 -12.29 -3.15
N VAL A 305 16.78 -12.96 -3.96
CA VAL A 305 16.60 -14.42 -3.91
C VAL A 305 17.50 -15.16 -4.89
N THR A 306 17.56 -14.70 -6.14
CA THR A 306 18.28 -15.43 -7.21
C THR A 306 19.66 -14.85 -7.51
N GLY A 307 19.95 -13.62 -7.10
CA GLY A 307 21.15 -12.89 -7.52
C GLY A 307 21.08 -12.34 -8.95
N ASP A 308 19.96 -12.53 -9.66
CA ASP A 308 19.77 -12.07 -11.02
C ASP A 308 19.60 -10.54 -11.07
N THR A 309 20.04 -9.93 -12.17
CA THR A 309 19.74 -8.56 -12.54
C THR A 309 18.81 -8.52 -13.74
N PHE A 310 18.28 -7.35 -14.08
CA PHE A 310 17.66 -7.17 -15.38
C PHE A 310 18.72 -7.13 -16.48
N THR A 311 18.48 -7.89 -17.55
CA THR A 311 19.21 -7.69 -18.80
C THR A 311 18.84 -6.33 -19.40
N MET A 312 19.69 -5.82 -20.30
CA MET A 312 19.44 -4.50 -20.87
C MET A 312 18.12 -4.41 -21.65
N GLU A 313 17.78 -5.48 -22.36
CA GLU A 313 16.50 -5.56 -23.08
C GLU A 313 15.31 -5.66 -22.12
N GLU A 314 15.44 -6.34 -20.97
CA GLU A 314 14.39 -6.33 -19.95
C GLU A 314 14.22 -4.95 -19.33
N LEU A 315 15.31 -4.21 -19.06
CA LEU A 315 15.23 -2.83 -18.56
C LEU A 315 14.45 -1.93 -19.53
N VAL A 316 14.69 -2.06 -20.85
CA VAL A 316 13.94 -1.32 -21.87
C VAL A 316 12.45 -1.67 -21.85
N GLU A 317 12.10 -2.96 -21.77
CA GLU A 317 10.70 -3.41 -21.70
C GLU A 317 10.00 -2.95 -20.41
N GLU A 318 10.70 -2.94 -19.27
CA GLU A 318 10.13 -2.40 -18.03
C GLU A 318 9.98 -0.87 -18.09
N ALA A 319 10.92 -0.14 -18.71
CA ALA A 319 10.80 1.31 -18.86
C ALA A 319 9.60 1.70 -19.74
N ILE A 320 9.36 0.95 -20.82
CA ILE A 320 8.17 1.11 -21.67
C ILE A 320 6.91 0.86 -20.85
N LEU A 321 6.90 -0.19 -20.03
CA LEU A 321 5.79 -0.48 -19.14
C LEU A 321 5.53 0.67 -18.15
N LEU A 322 6.57 1.22 -17.54
CA LEU A 322 6.45 2.33 -16.58
C LEU A 322 5.80 3.57 -17.22
N ILE A 323 6.17 3.91 -18.45
CA ILE A 323 5.58 5.07 -19.15
C ILE A 323 4.16 4.76 -19.57
N THR A 324 3.93 3.63 -20.24
CA THR A 324 2.62 3.30 -20.82
C THR A 324 1.57 3.03 -19.73
N ALA A 325 1.89 2.23 -18.72
CA ALA A 325 0.98 1.94 -17.63
C ALA A 325 0.91 3.08 -16.60
N GLY A 326 2.02 3.75 -16.30
CA GLY A 326 2.08 4.82 -15.30
C GLY A 326 1.37 6.10 -15.73
N SER A 327 1.46 6.48 -17.01
CA SER A 327 0.86 7.72 -17.50
C SER A 327 -0.67 7.64 -17.65
N ASP A 328 -1.16 6.64 -18.37
CA ASP A 328 -2.58 6.53 -18.76
C ASP A 328 -3.49 6.23 -17.56
N THR A 329 -3.05 5.32 -16.67
CA THR A 329 -3.84 4.96 -15.48
C THR A 329 -3.91 6.10 -14.47
N SER A 330 -2.79 6.79 -14.22
CA SER A 330 -2.76 7.96 -13.33
C SER A 330 -3.59 9.10 -13.89
N SER A 331 -3.58 9.30 -15.21
CA SER A 331 -4.39 10.35 -15.84
C SER A 331 -5.89 10.10 -15.64
N THR A 332 -6.33 8.86 -15.84
CA THR A 332 -7.72 8.47 -15.60
C THR A 332 -8.10 8.67 -14.13
N ALA A 333 -7.23 8.31 -13.20
CA ALA A 333 -7.45 8.47 -11.76
C ALA A 333 -7.61 9.95 -11.36
N ILE A 334 -6.68 10.81 -11.78
CA ILE A 334 -6.72 12.25 -11.48
C ILE A 334 -7.92 12.90 -12.15
N SER A 335 -8.14 12.63 -13.45
CA SER A 335 -9.22 13.23 -14.23
C SER A 335 -10.59 12.86 -13.67
N SER A 336 -10.82 11.59 -13.31
CA SER A 336 -12.08 11.14 -12.73
C SER A 336 -12.32 11.74 -11.35
N THR A 337 -11.30 11.73 -10.47
CA THR A 337 -11.41 12.31 -9.12
C THR A 337 -11.78 13.79 -9.20
N ILE A 338 -11.08 14.56 -10.03
CA ILE A 338 -11.38 15.99 -10.22
C ILE A 338 -12.75 16.19 -10.86
N TYR A 339 -13.13 15.38 -11.86
CA TYR A 339 -14.45 15.45 -12.47
C TYR A 339 -15.56 15.32 -11.43
N TYR A 340 -15.53 14.30 -10.58
CA TYR A 340 -16.56 14.11 -9.56
C TYR A 340 -16.55 15.19 -8.46
N LEU A 341 -15.36 15.65 -8.06
CA LEU A 341 -15.23 16.75 -7.10
C LEU A 341 -15.82 18.06 -7.64
N LEU A 342 -15.57 18.40 -8.90
CA LEU A 342 -16.13 19.61 -9.53
C LEU A 342 -17.66 19.56 -9.65
N HIS A 343 -18.25 18.36 -9.68
CA HIS A 343 -19.71 18.16 -9.67
C HIS A 343 -20.28 18.00 -8.25
N SER A 344 -19.44 18.05 -7.21
CA SER A 344 -19.84 17.93 -5.80
C SER A 344 -19.23 19.06 -4.96
N PRO A 345 -19.77 20.29 -5.03
CA PRO A 345 -19.16 21.47 -4.41
C PRO A 345 -18.95 21.35 -2.89
N ASP A 346 -19.85 20.65 -2.20
CA ASP A 346 -19.77 20.30 -0.79
C ASP A 346 -18.51 19.49 -0.46
N LYS A 347 -18.25 18.45 -1.26
CA LYS A 347 -17.11 17.54 -1.09
C LYS A 347 -15.80 18.23 -1.46
N LEU A 348 -15.82 19.04 -2.52
CA LEU A 348 -14.67 19.85 -2.90
C LEU A 348 -14.30 20.85 -1.79
N ALA A 349 -15.28 21.53 -1.19
CA ALA A 349 -15.03 22.46 -0.09
C ALA A 349 -14.45 21.75 1.14
N ARG A 350 -14.96 20.55 1.48
CA ARG A 350 -14.42 19.71 2.57
C ARG A 350 -12.97 19.29 2.30
N LEU A 351 -12.67 18.84 1.08
CA LEU A 351 -11.32 18.47 0.67
C LEU A 351 -10.36 19.67 0.73
N GLN A 352 -10.77 20.82 0.20
CA GLN A 352 -9.98 22.05 0.23
C GLN A 352 -9.69 22.49 1.67
N LYS A 353 -10.67 22.37 2.57
CA LYS A 353 -10.49 22.68 4.00
C LYS A 353 -9.45 21.77 4.64
N GLU A 354 -9.52 20.46 4.40
CA GLU A 354 -8.53 19.49 4.91
C GLU A 354 -7.12 19.86 4.42
N VAL A 355 -6.91 19.95 3.11
CA VAL A 355 -5.59 20.22 2.53
C VAL A 355 -5.01 21.56 3.00
N ARG A 356 -5.81 22.63 3.03
CA ARG A 356 -5.36 23.96 3.47
C ARG A 356 -5.14 24.08 4.98
N SER A 357 -5.73 23.18 5.77
CA SER A 357 -5.47 23.11 7.22
C SER A 357 -4.17 22.39 7.55
N VAL A 358 -3.73 21.47 6.67
CA VAL A 358 -2.50 20.68 6.84
C VAL A 358 -1.28 21.39 6.26
N PHE A 359 -1.42 22.07 5.12
CA PHE A 359 -0.31 22.73 4.42
C PHE A 359 -0.56 24.23 4.26
N THR A 360 0.44 25.05 4.63
CA THR A 360 0.37 26.51 4.47
C THR A 360 0.99 27.00 3.17
N SER A 361 1.82 26.19 2.51
CA SER A 361 2.37 26.46 1.17
C SER A 361 2.45 25.21 0.29
N ILE A 362 2.57 25.41 -1.03
CA ILE A 362 2.76 24.32 -2.00
C ILE A 362 4.08 23.57 -1.75
N ASP A 363 5.12 24.29 -1.32
CA ASP A 363 6.44 23.72 -1.10
C ASP A 363 6.46 22.71 0.06
N GLN A 364 5.56 22.85 1.04
CA GLN A 364 5.41 21.92 2.16
C GLN A 364 4.74 20.59 1.78
N ILE A 365 4.13 20.49 0.59
CA ILE A 365 3.46 19.25 0.17
C ILE A 365 4.54 18.23 -0.24
N GLU A 366 4.92 17.38 0.70
CA GLU A 366 5.93 16.32 0.51
C GLU A 366 5.39 14.94 0.86
N PHE A 367 6.12 13.90 0.43
CA PHE A 367 5.85 12.54 0.92
C PHE A 367 6.24 12.46 2.38
N GLY A 368 5.23 12.53 3.25
CA GLY A 368 5.41 12.61 4.68
C GLY A 368 4.13 12.22 5.42
N THR A 369 4.21 12.20 6.74
CA THR A 369 3.11 11.98 7.70
C THR A 369 1.91 12.88 7.45
N GLU A 370 2.16 14.13 7.12
CA GLU A 370 1.18 15.21 6.94
C GLU A 370 0.26 14.90 5.76
N LEU A 371 0.86 14.52 4.62
CA LEU A 371 0.11 14.09 3.45
C LEU A 371 -0.67 12.80 3.74
N GLN A 372 -0.19 11.97 4.69
CA GLN A 372 -0.92 10.78 5.11
C GLN A 372 -2.13 11.04 5.99
N ALA A 373 -2.06 12.10 6.79
CA ALA A 373 -3.16 12.52 7.66
C ALA A 373 -4.37 13.04 6.86
N CYS A 374 -4.18 13.43 5.59
CA CYS A 374 -5.26 13.82 4.66
C CYS A 374 -6.17 12.63 4.30
N THR A 375 -7.07 12.29 5.22
CA THR A 375 -7.93 11.11 5.14
C THR A 375 -9.02 11.29 4.10
N TYR A 376 -9.60 12.49 3.99
CA TYR A 376 -10.64 12.79 3.02
C TYR A 376 -10.09 12.87 1.59
N LEU A 377 -8.86 13.38 1.40
CA LEU A 377 -8.15 13.33 0.11
C LEU A 377 -8.03 11.90 -0.41
N ARG A 378 -7.56 10.96 0.44
CA ARG A 378 -7.47 9.53 0.10
C ARG A 378 -8.83 8.94 -0.25
N ALA A 379 -9.85 9.28 0.53
CA ALA A 379 -11.22 8.84 0.30
C ALA A 379 -11.75 9.30 -1.06
N CYS A 380 -11.48 10.55 -1.46
CA CYS A 380 -11.87 11.09 -2.76
C CYS A 380 -11.19 10.36 -3.92
N ILE A 381 -9.89 10.07 -3.79
CA ILE A 381 -9.13 9.33 -4.81
C ILE A 381 -9.63 7.90 -4.95
N ASN A 382 -9.83 7.21 -3.82
CA ASN A 382 -10.36 5.84 -3.83
C ASN A 382 -11.76 5.80 -4.46
N GLU A 383 -12.62 6.77 -4.16
CA GLU A 383 -13.95 6.84 -4.74
C GLU A 383 -13.94 7.17 -6.24
N GLY A 384 -13.04 8.06 -6.68
CA GLY A 384 -12.81 8.33 -8.10
C GLY A 384 -12.37 7.07 -8.85
N LEU A 385 -11.38 6.34 -8.30
CA LEU A 385 -10.91 5.06 -8.82
C LEU A 385 -11.98 3.96 -8.79
N ARG A 386 -12.90 3.99 -7.83
CA ARG A 386 -14.00 3.03 -7.75
C ARG A 386 -14.98 3.25 -8.91
N LEU A 387 -15.43 4.49 -9.10
CA LEU A 387 -16.38 4.86 -10.15
C LEU A 387 -15.79 4.77 -11.55
N SER A 388 -14.51 5.10 -11.71
CA SER A 388 -13.83 5.16 -13.00
C SER A 388 -12.51 4.41 -12.97
N PRO A 389 -12.54 3.07 -12.80
CA PRO A 389 -11.34 2.26 -12.73
C PRO A 389 -10.61 2.29 -14.09
N PRO A 390 -9.32 2.64 -14.14
CA PRO A 390 -8.57 2.67 -15.39
C PRO A 390 -8.56 1.32 -16.13
N ALA A 391 -8.54 0.21 -15.36
CA ALA A 391 -8.67 -1.15 -15.88
C ALA A 391 -10.02 -1.76 -15.47
N GLY A 392 -11.13 -1.32 -16.09
CA GLY A 392 -12.49 -1.70 -15.70
C GLY A 392 -13.00 -3.08 -16.15
N SER A 393 -12.28 -3.78 -17.04
CA SER A 393 -12.72 -5.09 -17.58
C SER A 393 -12.28 -6.27 -16.69
N VAL A 394 -12.39 -7.50 -17.19
CA VAL A 394 -11.93 -8.72 -16.50
C VAL A 394 -10.41 -8.80 -16.52
N LEU A 395 -9.81 -8.96 -15.33
CA LEU A 395 -8.40 -9.31 -15.20
C LEU A 395 -8.24 -10.83 -15.34
N HIS A 396 -8.06 -11.31 -16.57
CA HIS A 396 -8.14 -12.73 -16.91
C HIS A 396 -7.05 -13.56 -16.20
N ARG A 397 -7.48 -14.70 -15.64
CA ARG A 397 -6.64 -15.74 -15.07
C ARG A 397 -6.97 -17.06 -15.72
N GLN A 398 -5.98 -17.91 -15.97
CA GLN A 398 -6.22 -19.28 -16.39
C GLN A 398 -6.06 -20.20 -15.19
N VAL A 399 -7.01 -21.10 -15.01
CA VAL A 399 -6.98 -22.12 -13.98
C VAL A 399 -5.91 -23.16 -14.30
N GLU A 400 -5.07 -23.44 -13.32
CA GLU A 400 -3.95 -24.39 -13.39
C GLU A 400 -4.41 -25.84 -13.11
N PRO A 401 -3.53 -26.84 -13.31
CA PRO A 401 -3.83 -28.22 -12.95
C PRO A 401 -4.32 -28.36 -11.50
N GLY A 402 -5.38 -29.16 -11.31
CA GLY A 402 -6.07 -29.34 -10.02
C GLY A 402 -7.29 -28.44 -9.81
N GLY A 403 -7.53 -27.47 -10.69
CA GLY A 403 -8.72 -26.63 -10.65
C GLY A 403 -8.69 -25.56 -9.53
N VAL A 404 -9.77 -24.79 -9.45
CA VAL A 404 -9.96 -23.78 -8.39
C VAL A 404 -11.38 -23.83 -7.84
N GLN A 405 -11.50 -23.77 -6.52
CA GLN A 405 -12.76 -23.60 -5.81
C GLN A 405 -12.95 -22.10 -5.52
N VAL A 406 -14.12 -21.55 -5.88
CA VAL A 406 -14.53 -20.19 -5.51
C VAL A 406 -15.96 -20.27 -4.98
N GLY A 407 -16.14 -20.03 -3.69
CA GLY A 407 -17.37 -20.34 -2.96
C GLY A 407 -17.72 -21.82 -3.10
N ASP A 408 -18.97 -22.10 -3.45
CA ASP A 408 -19.46 -23.47 -3.64
C ASP A 408 -19.20 -24.04 -5.04
N GLN A 409 -18.52 -23.28 -5.91
CA GLN A 409 -18.32 -23.66 -7.32
C GLN A 409 -16.87 -24.07 -7.62
N PHE A 410 -16.74 -25.25 -8.23
CA PHE A 410 -15.47 -25.74 -8.77
C PHE A 410 -15.30 -25.37 -10.25
N TYR A 411 -14.09 -24.93 -10.61
CA TYR A 411 -13.70 -24.61 -11.98
C TYR A 411 -12.50 -25.48 -12.40
N PRO A 412 -12.63 -26.25 -13.49
CA PRO A 412 -11.57 -27.13 -13.95
C PRO A 412 -10.40 -26.37 -14.59
N GLU A 413 -9.29 -27.07 -14.77
CA GLU A 413 -8.10 -26.60 -15.48
C GLU A 413 -8.43 -26.02 -16.87
N GLY A 414 -7.66 -25.01 -17.29
CA GLY A 414 -7.73 -24.43 -18.63
C GLY A 414 -8.84 -23.39 -18.82
N VAL A 415 -9.77 -23.27 -17.86
CA VAL A 415 -10.80 -22.23 -17.85
C VAL A 415 -10.14 -20.85 -17.66
N ASN A 416 -10.53 -19.88 -18.49
CA ASN A 416 -10.21 -18.48 -18.28
C ASN A 416 -11.28 -17.86 -17.39
N ILE A 417 -10.87 -17.39 -16.22
CA ILE A 417 -11.73 -16.90 -15.15
C ILE A 417 -11.23 -15.56 -14.63
N GLY A 418 -12.12 -14.71 -14.13
CA GLY A 418 -11.71 -13.47 -13.49
C GLY A 418 -12.87 -12.60 -13.03
N VAL A 419 -12.53 -11.56 -12.28
CA VAL A 419 -13.45 -10.56 -11.73
C VAL A 419 -13.46 -9.32 -12.63
N PRO A 420 -14.64 -8.89 -13.11
CA PRO A 420 -14.78 -7.63 -13.86
C PRO A 420 -14.76 -6.44 -12.91
N VAL A 421 -13.69 -5.64 -12.96
CA VAL A 421 -13.42 -4.57 -11.98
C VAL A 421 -14.53 -3.53 -11.91
N PHE A 422 -15.00 -3.03 -13.06
CA PHE A 422 -16.10 -2.06 -13.10
C PHE A 422 -17.37 -2.65 -12.51
N SER A 423 -17.68 -3.92 -12.79
CA SER A 423 -18.92 -4.52 -12.31
C SER A 423 -18.91 -4.76 -10.80
N ILE A 424 -17.79 -5.26 -10.23
CA ILE A 424 -17.69 -5.47 -8.77
C ILE A 424 -17.63 -4.15 -8.01
N HIS A 425 -17.01 -3.11 -8.58
CA HIS A 425 -17.02 -1.76 -8.02
C HIS A 425 -18.41 -1.10 -8.01
N HIS A 426 -19.33 -1.59 -8.87
CA HIS A 426 -20.71 -1.12 -8.96
C HIS A 426 -21.71 -2.16 -8.44
N ASP A 427 -21.24 -3.14 -7.66
CA ASP A 427 -22.15 -4.09 -7.01
C ASP A 427 -22.71 -3.45 -5.74
N LYS A 428 -24.04 -3.34 -5.68
CA LYS A 428 -24.76 -2.78 -4.52
C LYS A 428 -24.55 -3.56 -3.23
N GLU A 429 -24.14 -4.83 -3.32
CA GLU A 429 -23.81 -5.65 -2.14
C GLU A 429 -22.57 -5.11 -1.40
N TYR A 430 -21.58 -4.61 -2.15
CA TYR A 430 -20.33 -4.07 -1.59
C TYR A 430 -20.33 -2.54 -1.51
N PHE A 431 -21.09 -1.88 -2.39
CA PHE A 431 -21.13 -0.43 -2.53
C PHE A 431 -22.58 0.04 -2.68
N PRO A 432 -23.26 0.35 -1.56
CA PRO A 432 -24.59 0.96 -1.59
C PRO A 432 -24.56 2.27 -2.38
N ASP A 433 -25.64 2.49 -3.15
CA ASP A 433 -25.74 3.51 -4.18
C ASP A 433 -24.46 3.63 -5.06
N PRO A 434 -24.15 2.57 -5.83
CA PRO A 434 -22.84 2.39 -6.43
C PRO A 434 -22.45 3.41 -7.49
N PHE A 435 -23.39 4.17 -8.06
CA PHE A 435 -23.10 5.15 -9.10
C PHE A 435 -22.86 6.56 -8.56
N SER A 436 -23.14 6.79 -7.28
CA SER A 436 -22.94 8.09 -6.62
C SER A 436 -21.51 8.23 -6.10
N PHE A 437 -20.97 9.44 -6.22
CA PHE A 437 -19.68 9.80 -5.66
C PHE A 437 -19.80 10.13 -4.18
N GLN A 438 -19.42 9.19 -3.33
CA GLN A 438 -19.49 9.31 -1.86
C GLN A 438 -18.16 8.92 -1.22
N PRO A 439 -17.16 9.83 -1.15
CA PRO A 439 -15.89 9.60 -0.45
C PRO A 439 -16.08 9.10 0.98
N GLU A 440 -17.17 9.52 1.64
CA GLU A 440 -17.57 9.13 2.98
C GLU A 440 -17.56 7.60 3.19
N ARG A 441 -17.79 6.79 2.14
CA ARG A 441 -17.77 5.32 2.23
C ARG A 441 -16.43 4.72 2.67
N TRP A 442 -15.36 5.49 2.58
CA TRP A 442 -14.00 5.06 2.94
C TRP A 442 -13.61 5.47 4.36
N ILE A 443 -14.52 6.07 5.14
CA ILE A 443 -14.25 6.66 6.44
C ILE A 443 -15.22 6.10 7.47
N VAL A 444 -14.68 5.36 8.46
CA VAL A 444 -15.48 4.78 9.54
C VAL A 444 -16.18 5.86 10.35
N GLY A 445 -17.46 5.65 10.65
CA GLY A 445 -18.31 6.58 11.40
C GLY A 445 -19.08 7.58 10.55
N GLU A 446 -18.78 7.69 9.25
CA GLU A 446 -19.60 8.48 8.32
C GLU A 446 -20.89 7.73 7.94
N THR A 447 -21.89 8.48 7.47
CA THR A 447 -23.16 7.92 6.97
C THR A 447 -23.33 8.26 5.50
N LEU A 448 -23.69 7.25 4.70
CA LEU A 448 -23.97 7.41 3.27
C LEU A 448 -25.33 8.07 3.04
N ALA A 449 -25.55 8.55 1.82
CA ALA A 449 -26.78 9.24 1.43
C ALA A 449 -28.06 8.39 1.59
N ASP A 450 -27.94 7.05 1.56
CA ASP A 450 -29.03 6.12 1.79
C ASP A 450 -29.27 5.77 3.27
N GLY A 451 -28.51 6.39 4.18
CA GLY A 451 -28.56 6.12 5.62
C GLY A 451 -27.65 4.99 6.10
N THR A 452 -26.87 4.37 5.21
CA THR A 452 -25.92 3.32 5.60
C THR A 452 -24.78 3.90 6.44
N LEU A 453 -24.61 3.41 7.67
CA LEU A 453 -23.47 3.75 8.53
C LEU A 453 -22.22 2.97 8.08
N VAL A 454 -21.11 3.67 7.91
CA VAL A 454 -19.82 3.07 7.55
C VAL A 454 -19.17 2.47 8.79
N THR A 455 -19.35 1.17 8.99
CA THR A 455 -18.70 0.39 10.05
C THR A 455 -17.34 -0.18 9.60
N PRO A 456 -16.47 -0.62 10.53
CA PRO A 456 -15.25 -1.35 10.17
C PRO A 456 -15.53 -2.59 9.28
N GLU A 457 -16.61 -3.33 9.56
CA GLU A 457 -17.01 -4.51 8.78
C GLU A 457 -17.45 -4.14 7.36
N PHE A 458 -18.19 -3.03 7.21
CA PHE A 458 -18.56 -2.49 5.91
C PHE A 458 -17.30 -2.13 5.12
N LEU A 459 -16.39 -1.36 5.73
CA LEU A 459 -15.17 -0.93 5.07
C LEU A 459 -14.30 -2.12 4.65
N LYS A 460 -14.22 -3.17 5.48
CA LYS A 460 -13.52 -4.42 5.16
C LYS A 460 -14.14 -5.14 3.97
N SER A 461 -15.47 -5.21 3.89
CA SER A 461 -16.21 -5.80 2.77
C SER A 461 -15.97 -5.02 1.47
N SER A 462 -16.20 -3.71 1.49
CA SER A 462 -15.97 -2.82 0.34
C SER A 462 -14.50 -2.84 -0.12
N SER A 463 -13.55 -2.84 0.82
CA SER A 463 -12.12 -2.92 0.51
C SER A 463 -11.72 -4.27 -0.10
N GLY A 464 -12.38 -5.37 0.30
CA GLY A 464 -12.19 -6.69 -0.31
C GLY A 464 -12.69 -6.78 -1.76
N ALA A 465 -13.69 -5.96 -2.11
CA ALA A 465 -14.24 -5.83 -3.45
C ALA A 465 -13.52 -4.76 -4.31
N PHE A 466 -12.74 -3.87 -3.69
CA PHE A 466 -12.03 -2.80 -4.36
C PHE A 466 -10.74 -3.30 -5.05
N MET A 467 -10.71 -3.16 -6.36
CA MET A 467 -9.72 -3.76 -7.27
C MET A 467 -9.08 -2.77 -8.24
N ALA A 468 -9.07 -1.46 -7.93
CA ALA A 468 -8.47 -0.44 -8.80
C ALA A 468 -7.01 -0.72 -9.18
N PHE A 469 -6.26 -1.41 -8.31
CA PHE A 469 -4.86 -1.82 -8.51
C PHE A 469 -4.67 -3.33 -8.70
N SER A 470 -5.73 -4.10 -9.01
CA SER A 470 -5.75 -5.57 -8.87
C SER A 470 -5.47 -6.01 -7.42
N ALA A 471 -5.35 -7.32 -7.17
CA ALA A 471 -5.06 -7.88 -5.86
C ALA A 471 -3.88 -8.88 -5.89
N GLY A 472 -3.30 -9.14 -4.71
CA GLY A 472 -2.38 -10.26 -4.51
C GLY A 472 -0.98 -10.17 -5.11
N THR A 473 -0.43 -11.31 -5.51
CA THR A 473 0.94 -11.42 -6.08
C THR A 473 1.09 -10.74 -7.44
N ARG A 474 -0.03 -10.34 -8.05
CA ARG A 474 -0.12 -9.61 -9.31
C ARG A 474 -0.77 -8.24 -9.15
N SER A 475 -0.88 -7.71 -7.93
CA SER A 475 -1.29 -6.32 -7.70
C SER A 475 -0.29 -5.37 -8.38
N TRP A 476 -0.80 -4.31 -9.00
CA TRP A 476 -0.01 -3.26 -9.63
C TRP A 476 0.58 -2.35 -8.56
N TYR A 477 1.50 -2.90 -7.76
CA TYR A 477 2.14 -2.17 -6.67
C TYR A 477 3.04 -1.04 -7.16
N VAL A 478 3.52 -1.11 -8.41
CA VAL A 478 4.30 -0.06 -9.07
C VAL A 478 3.42 1.17 -9.28
N GLY A 479 2.26 1.03 -9.95
CA GLY A 479 1.32 2.15 -10.09
C GLY A 479 0.63 2.50 -8.78
N ARG A 480 0.43 1.54 -7.86
CA ARG A 480 0.02 1.87 -6.48
C ARG A 480 1.08 2.76 -5.88
N ALA A 481 2.37 2.40 -5.87
CA ALA A 481 3.49 3.20 -5.35
C ALA A 481 3.70 4.52 -6.10
N GLN A 482 3.34 4.64 -7.38
CA GLN A 482 3.44 5.87 -8.18
C GLN A 482 2.24 6.83 -7.94
N LEU A 483 1.04 6.27 -7.71
CA LEU A 483 -0.15 7.00 -7.22
C LEU A 483 -0.08 7.24 -5.70
N VAL A 484 0.67 6.43 -4.96
CA VAL A 484 0.92 6.52 -3.52
C VAL A 484 2.12 7.42 -3.22
N SER A 485 3.09 7.49 -4.10
CA SER A 485 3.96 8.66 -4.27
C SER A 485 3.20 9.81 -4.90
N GLN A 486 1.87 9.81 -4.78
CA GLN A 486 1.06 11.01 -4.73
C GLN A 486 0.22 10.98 -3.45
N VAL A 487 -0.13 9.83 -2.85
CA VAL A 487 -0.76 9.70 -1.51
C VAL A 487 -0.53 8.31 -0.80
N THR A 488 0.39 8.22 0.19
CA THR A 488 0.51 7.21 1.32
C THR A 488 0.74 5.70 1.14
N ASN A 489 1.65 5.09 1.95
CA ASN A 489 1.68 3.64 2.23
C ASN A 489 1.90 3.33 3.72
N MET A 490 1.24 2.26 4.19
CA MET A 490 1.54 1.49 5.41
C MET A 490 2.27 0.18 5.03
N ILE A 491 3.20 -0.26 5.87
CA ILE A 491 4.05 -1.44 5.67
C ILE A 491 3.37 -2.71 6.25
N PRO A 492 3.17 -3.78 5.46
CA PRO A 492 2.63 -5.05 5.96
C PRO A 492 3.66 -5.81 6.83
N PRO A 493 3.23 -6.67 7.77
CA PRO A 493 4.14 -7.46 8.59
C PRO A 493 4.97 -8.42 7.73
N LYS A 494 6.22 -8.64 8.13
CA LYS A 494 7.16 -9.51 7.41
C LYS A 494 6.70 -10.98 7.52
N PRO A 495 6.34 -11.64 6.39
CA PRO A 495 6.06 -13.06 6.42
C PRO A 495 7.35 -13.81 6.81
N ASP A 496 7.22 -14.82 7.67
CA ASP A 496 8.30 -15.70 8.13
C ASP A 496 9.32 -15.11 9.13
N TYR A 497 9.02 -13.98 9.78
CA TYR A 497 9.85 -13.47 10.87
C TYR A 497 9.76 -14.36 12.12
N LYS A 498 10.91 -14.66 12.73
CA LYS A 498 11.01 -15.35 14.02
C LYS A 498 10.79 -14.34 15.15
N TRP A 499 9.55 -14.28 15.64
CA TRP A 499 9.11 -13.30 16.63
C TRP A 499 9.73 -13.44 18.02
N ASP A 500 10.45 -14.54 18.27
CA ASP A 500 11.09 -14.94 19.51
C ASP A 500 12.57 -14.51 19.64
N VAL A 501 13.14 -13.84 18.64
CA VAL A 501 14.56 -13.42 18.62
C VAL A 501 14.73 -11.95 19.01
N TYR A 502 15.68 -11.68 19.92
CA TYR A 502 16.12 -10.33 20.28
C TYR A 502 16.86 -9.70 19.09
N ASP A 503 16.26 -8.70 18.45
CA ASP A 503 16.82 -8.05 17.27
C ASP A 503 16.35 -6.59 17.22
N SER A 504 17.19 -5.70 17.76
CA SER A 504 16.98 -4.25 17.75
C SER A 504 17.01 -3.72 16.33
N LYS A 505 16.02 -2.88 15.98
CA LYS A 505 15.83 -2.40 14.61
C LYS A 505 16.26 -0.94 14.44
N LYS A 506 15.94 -0.38 13.28
CA LYS A 506 16.25 1.00 12.88
C LYS A 506 15.68 1.99 13.91
N ASN A 507 16.39 3.08 14.17
CA ASN A 507 16.06 4.04 15.22
C ASN A 507 15.80 5.44 14.64
N ASN A 508 15.43 6.40 15.49
CA ASN A 508 15.57 7.81 15.17
C ASN A 508 16.19 8.59 16.33
N GLU A 509 16.74 9.75 16.00
CA GLU A 509 17.51 10.63 16.88
C GLU A 509 17.02 12.08 16.79
N SER A 510 17.00 12.79 17.92
CA SER A 510 16.80 14.22 18.01
C SER A 510 17.81 14.80 18.98
N ARG A 511 18.47 15.89 18.60
CA ARG A 511 19.55 16.52 19.36
C ARG A 511 19.06 17.80 19.99
N TYR A 512 19.37 18.00 21.26
CA TYR A 512 19.21 19.27 21.95
C TYR A 512 20.55 19.98 21.98
N ASP A 513 20.60 21.17 21.42
CA ASP A 513 21.77 22.04 21.46
C ASP A 513 21.59 23.06 22.59
N VAL A 514 22.41 22.96 23.63
CA VAL A 514 22.34 23.85 24.80
C VAL A 514 22.58 25.31 24.44
N SER A 515 23.38 25.60 23.42
CA SER A 515 23.67 26.98 22.99
C SER A 515 22.44 27.65 22.37
N THR A 516 21.58 26.87 21.71
CA THR A 516 20.35 27.37 21.09
C THR A 516 19.12 27.22 21.98
N GLY A 517 19.16 26.28 22.93
CA GLY A 517 18.02 25.92 23.77
C GLY A 517 16.91 25.16 23.03
N LEU A 518 17.22 24.57 21.87
CA LEU A 518 16.24 23.96 20.98
C LEU A 518 16.56 22.50 20.70
N TRP A 519 15.48 21.72 20.53
CA TRP A 519 15.53 20.37 19.97
C TRP A 519 15.50 20.43 18.44
N SER A 520 16.29 19.57 17.80
CA SER A 520 16.12 19.24 16.38
C SER A 520 14.86 18.39 16.17
N GLY A 521 14.34 18.38 14.95
CA GLY A 521 13.35 17.38 14.54
C GLY A 521 13.91 15.95 14.57
N PRO A 522 13.06 14.92 14.43
CA PRO A 522 13.48 13.53 14.42
C PRO A 522 14.18 13.14 13.11
N GLU A 523 15.41 12.68 13.21
CA GLU A 523 16.18 12.13 12.11
C GLU A 523 16.14 10.59 12.14
N PHE A 524 15.77 9.96 11.04
CA PHE A 524 15.74 8.51 10.95
C PHE A 524 17.12 7.92 10.67
N ILE A 525 17.54 6.96 11.50
CA ILE A 525 18.85 6.32 11.42
C ILE A 525 18.67 4.82 11.13
N GLU A 526 19.20 4.37 9.98
CA GLU A 526 19.15 2.97 9.55
C GLU A 526 20.18 2.07 10.27
N SER A 527 20.36 2.27 11.58
CA SER A 527 21.30 1.53 12.41
C SER A 527 20.68 1.20 13.76
N PRO A 528 20.94 0.02 14.33
CA PRO A 528 20.64 -0.26 15.74
C PRO A 528 21.76 0.19 16.69
N VAL A 529 22.80 0.85 16.16
CA VAL A 529 23.98 1.28 16.92
C VAL A 529 23.96 2.79 17.08
N LEU A 530 24.29 3.24 18.30
CA LEU A 530 24.42 4.64 18.66
C LEU A 530 25.90 5.01 18.83
N SER A 531 26.35 6.08 18.17
CA SER A 531 27.69 6.64 18.40
C SER A 531 27.62 7.71 19.48
N ILE A 532 28.33 7.47 20.59
CA ILE A 532 28.31 8.34 21.77
C ILE A 532 29.74 8.72 22.13
N HIS A 533 29.93 9.94 22.64
CA HIS A 533 31.23 10.33 23.17
C HIS A 533 31.59 9.49 24.41
N GLY A 534 32.82 9.01 24.50
CA GLY A 534 33.27 8.16 25.62
C GLY A 534 33.24 8.85 26.99
N LEU A 535 33.02 10.16 27.04
CA LEU A 535 32.89 10.99 28.25
C LEU A 535 31.45 11.52 28.45
N ALA A 536 30.46 10.90 27.83
CA ALA A 536 29.08 11.32 27.95
C ALA A 536 28.54 11.14 29.39
N PRO A 537 27.89 12.15 29.99
CA PRO A 537 27.25 12.04 31.30
C PRO A 537 26.26 10.87 31.43
N GLY A 538 25.60 10.50 30.33
CA GLY A 538 24.74 9.32 30.28
C GLY A 538 25.46 8.02 30.67
N LEU A 539 26.76 7.89 30.31
CA LEU A 539 27.58 6.71 30.61
C LEU A 539 28.19 6.74 32.02
N HIS A 540 28.62 7.92 32.49
CA HIS A 540 29.42 8.05 33.71
C HIS A 540 28.61 8.43 34.96
N TYR A 541 27.53 9.19 34.80
CA TYR A 541 26.72 9.70 35.91
C TYR A 541 25.30 9.14 35.90
N GLY A 542 24.95 8.32 34.90
CA GLY A 542 23.60 7.79 34.73
C GLY A 542 22.56 8.87 34.44
N GLN A 543 22.99 10.02 33.88
CA GLN A 543 22.11 11.12 33.46
C GLN A 543 21.32 10.70 32.21
N GLN A 544 20.31 9.86 32.43
CA GLN A 544 19.45 9.32 31.40
C GLN A 544 18.04 9.03 31.93
N VAL A 545 17.05 9.25 31.08
CA VAL A 545 15.63 8.94 31.33
C VAL A 545 15.08 8.10 30.19
N PHE A 546 14.10 7.26 30.46
CA PHE A 546 13.55 6.38 29.43
C PHE A 546 12.09 6.04 29.63
N GLU A 547 11.46 5.61 28.54
CA GLU A 547 10.12 5.05 28.53
C GLU A 547 10.02 3.68 27.90
N GLY A 548 8.90 3.00 28.14
CA GLY A 548 8.63 1.69 27.56
C GLY A 548 7.17 1.58 27.12
N LEU A 549 6.95 1.45 25.82
CA LEU A 549 5.62 1.33 25.22
C LEU A 549 5.52 0.07 24.36
N GLN A 550 4.29 -0.24 23.97
CA GLN A 550 4.01 -1.34 23.05
C GLN A 550 3.14 -0.85 21.89
N ALA A 551 3.51 -1.27 20.69
CA ALA A 551 2.71 -1.21 19.48
C ALA A 551 2.16 -2.60 19.14
N ARG A 552 0.86 -2.68 18.82
CA ARG A 552 0.19 -3.93 18.42
C ARG A 552 -0.74 -3.68 17.24
N ARG A 553 -0.98 -4.70 16.43
CA ARG A 553 -2.01 -4.64 15.40
C ARG A 553 -3.38 -4.98 15.97
N ASN A 554 -4.38 -4.20 15.59
CA ASN A 554 -5.78 -4.57 15.78
C ASN A 554 -6.19 -5.65 14.73
N PRO A 555 -7.39 -6.25 14.83
CA PRO A 555 -7.89 -7.21 13.83
C PRO A 555 -7.96 -6.66 12.39
N ASP A 556 -8.05 -5.35 12.23
CA ASP A 556 -8.13 -4.66 10.93
C ASP A 556 -6.75 -4.37 10.31
N GLY A 557 -5.67 -4.61 11.08
CA GLY A 557 -4.29 -4.45 10.66
C GLY A 557 -3.67 -3.09 10.99
N ASP A 558 -4.41 -2.16 11.60
CA ASP A 558 -3.90 -0.87 12.07
C ASP A 558 -2.95 -1.07 13.26
N ILE A 559 -1.91 -0.25 13.33
CA ILE A 559 -0.96 -0.27 14.44
C ILE A 559 -1.44 0.70 15.54
N LEU A 560 -1.74 0.16 16.71
CA LEU A 560 -2.12 0.91 17.90
C LEU A 560 -0.93 1.01 18.85
N ILE A 561 -0.64 2.22 19.33
CA ILE A 561 0.41 2.50 20.32
C ILE A 561 -0.26 2.77 21.66
N PHE A 562 0.17 2.07 22.71
CA PHE A 562 -0.46 2.18 24.03
C PHE A 562 -0.05 3.47 24.76
N ARG A 563 -1.00 4.41 24.89
CA ARG A 563 -0.92 5.66 25.68
C ARG A 563 0.38 6.47 25.49
N PRO A 564 0.79 6.80 24.24
CA PRO A 564 2.04 7.52 24.01
C PRO A 564 2.04 8.93 24.63
N ASP A 565 0.87 9.57 24.73
CA ASP A 565 0.61 10.83 25.43
C ASP A 565 1.04 10.79 26.90
N ALA A 566 0.59 9.76 27.64
CA ALA A 566 0.89 9.63 29.06
C ALA A 566 2.37 9.31 29.31
N ASN A 567 2.99 8.58 28.38
CA ASN A 567 4.42 8.27 28.44
C ASN A 567 5.28 9.53 28.16
N ALA A 568 4.89 10.38 27.19
CA ALA A 568 5.55 11.65 26.93
C ALA A 568 5.57 12.51 28.20
N ALA A 569 4.39 12.69 28.82
CA ALA A 569 4.25 13.48 30.04
C ALA A 569 5.09 12.93 31.21
N ARG A 570 5.22 11.60 31.36
CA ARG A 570 6.04 10.99 32.41
C ARG A 570 7.54 11.09 32.13
N MET A 571 7.95 10.93 30.87
CA MET A 571 9.35 11.14 30.48
C MET A 571 9.79 12.57 30.72
N ARG A 572 8.93 13.53 30.39
CA ARG A 572 9.16 14.96 30.64
C ARG A 572 9.37 15.27 32.13
N ARG A 573 8.52 14.73 33.01
CA ARG A 573 8.71 14.82 34.48
C ARG A 573 10.04 14.19 34.92
N SER A 574 10.40 13.06 34.33
CA SER A 574 11.65 12.36 34.65
C SER A 574 12.87 13.18 34.21
N ALA A 575 12.84 13.78 33.01
CA ALA A 575 13.93 14.61 32.48
C ALA A 575 14.19 15.83 33.39
N ALA A 576 13.12 16.53 33.79
CA ALA A 576 13.21 17.66 34.70
C ALA A 576 13.84 17.27 36.05
N PHE A 577 13.53 16.09 36.59
CA PHE A 577 14.07 15.61 37.87
C PHE A 577 15.58 15.38 37.85
N VAL A 578 16.15 14.97 36.71
CA VAL A 578 17.59 14.72 36.56
C VAL A 578 18.33 15.83 35.79
N SER A 579 17.79 17.04 35.85
CA SER A 579 18.41 18.25 35.26
C SER A 579 18.69 18.11 33.76
N MET A 580 17.76 17.51 33.02
CA MET A 580 17.80 17.38 31.57
C MET A 580 16.73 18.26 30.92
N PRO A 581 16.97 18.77 29.69
CA PRO A 581 15.95 19.51 28.96
C PRO A 581 14.73 18.63 28.71
N GLU A 582 13.54 19.21 28.88
CA GLU A 582 12.27 18.54 28.61
C GLU A 582 12.14 18.28 27.09
N VAL A 583 11.87 17.03 26.70
CA VAL A 583 11.47 16.70 25.32
C VAL A 583 10.03 17.17 25.12
N PRO A 584 9.74 18.03 24.12
CA PRO A 584 8.37 18.42 23.81
C PRO A 584 7.48 17.22 23.52
N ASP A 585 6.24 17.24 24.03
CA ASP A 585 5.31 16.12 23.86
C ASP A 585 5.08 15.80 22.37
N ASP A 586 4.95 16.81 21.51
CA ASP A 586 4.79 16.64 20.06
C ASP A 586 6.00 15.96 19.42
N LEU A 587 7.23 16.35 19.80
CA LEU A 587 8.46 15.73 19.32
C LEU A 587 8.54 14.26 19.76
N PHE A 588 8.18 13.97 21.02
CA PHE A 588 8.12 12.61 21.52
C PHE A 588 7.13 11.75 20.71
N LEU A 589 5.93 12.28 20.46
CA LEU A 589 4.89 11.59 19.69
C LEU A 589 5.34 11.36 18.25
N GLU A 590 5.92 12.37 17.59
CA GLU A 590 6.45 12.29 16.24
C GLU A 590 7.56 11.23 16.12
N SER A 591 8.54 11.24 17.04
CA SER A 591 9.63 10.26 17.07
C SER A 591 9.12 8.83 17.30
N VAL A 592 8.14 8.65 18.20
CA VAL A 592 7.52 7.34 18.44
C VAL A 592 6.77 6.85 17.20
N GLN A 593 5.98 7.71 16.56
CA GLN A 593 5.24 7.38 15.35
C GLN A 593 6.19 7.06 14.19
N LEU A 594 7.25 7.85 14.01
CA LEU A 594 8.27 7.63 12.98
C LEU A 594 8.97 6.28 13.18
N ALA A 595 9.41 5.97 14.40
CA ALA A 595 10.08 4.71 14.71
C ALA A 595 9.17 3.51 14.43
N VAL A 596 7.91 3.57 14.84
CA VAL A 596 6.92 2.51 14.59
C VAL A 596 6.59 2.39 13.10
N ARG A 597 6.40 3.51 12.40
CA ARG A 597 6.07 3.54 10.97
C ARG A 597 7.18 2.91 10.14
N MET A 598 8.43 3.30 10.37
CA MET A 598 9.58 2.80 9.63
C MET A 598 9.91 1.34 9.93
N ASN A 599 9.41 0.82 11.06
CA ASN A 599 9.56 -0.57 11.47
C ASN A 599 8.21 -1.34 11.44
N GLY A 600 7.23 -0.87 10.67
CA GLY A 600 5.88 -1.44 10.65
C GLY A 600 5.84 -2.92 10.27
N GLU A 601 6.81 -3.40 9.48
CA GLU A 601 6.96 -4.82 9.14
C GLU A 601 7.24 -5.72 10.37
N TYR A 602 7.75 -5.13 11.45
CA TYR A 602 8.14 -5.80 12.69
C TYR A 602 7.06 -5.71 13.78
N VAL A 603 5.91 -5.09 13.49
CA VAL A 603 4.74 -5.19 14.36
C VAL A 603 4.02 -6.49 14.07
N CYS A 604 3.96 -7.36 15.08
CA CYS A 604 3.33 -8.67 15.00
C CYS A 604 1.93 -8.60 14.36
N PRO A 605 1.57 -9.58 13.51
CA PRO A 605 0.17 -9.81 13.14
C PRO A 605 -0.71 -9.94 14.39
N HIS A 606 -1.99 -9.61 14.27
CA HIS A 606 -2.92 -9.63 15.40
C HIS A 606 -3.03 -11.02 16.05
N GLU A 607 -2.88 -12.08 15.26
CA GLU A 607 -2.97 -13.47 15.70
C GLU A 607 -1.76 -13.91 16.53
N VAL A 608 -0.63 -13.20 16.39
CA VAL A 608 0.60 -13.48 17.15
C VAL A 608 0.53 -12.70 18.45
N LYS A 609 0.61 -13.41 19.59
CA LYS A 609 0.68 -12.83 20.93
C LYS A 609 2.04 -12.16 21.20
N GLY A 610 2.32 -11.10 20.45
CA GLY A 610 3.52 -10.28 20.58
C GLY A 610 3.20 -8.81 20.35
N SER A 611 4.22 -7.98 20.53
CA SER A 611 4.14 -6.53 20.31
C SER A 611 5.48 -6.03 19.78
N LEU A 612 5.45 -4.91 19.06
CA LEU A 612 6.66 -4.11 18.86
C LEU A 612 6.88 -3.29 20.13
N TYR A 613 7.90 -3.63 20.90
CA TYR A 613 8.35 -2.85 22.04
C TYR A 613 9.02 -1.57 21.56
N ILE A 614 8.67 -0.44 22.16
CA ILE A 614 9.18 0.90 21.81
C ILE A 614 9.91 1.44 23.03
N ARG A 615 11.15 1.88 22.82
CA ARG A 615 12.07 2.41 23.84
C ARG A 615 12.50 3.84 23.48
N PRO A 616 11.71 4.85 23.85
CA PRO A 616 12.18 6.23 23.88
C PRO A 616 13.14 6.41 25.06
N PHE A 617 14.26 7.08 24.86
CA PHE A 617 15.16 7.47 25.94
C PHE A 617 15.94 8.72 25.59
N GLN A 618 16.40 9.42 26.61
CA GLN A 618 17.19 10.63 26.49
C GLN A 618 18.38 10.54 27.44
N PHE A 619 19.52 11.11 27.06
CA PHE A 619 20.72 11.16 27.92
C PHE A 619 21.64 12.32 27.52
N GLY A 620 22.51 12.75 28.44
CA GLY A 620 23.59 13.70 28.13
C GLY A 620 24.64 13.04 27.24
N SER A 621 24.83 13.53 26.01
CA SER A 621 25.50 12.82 24.91
C SER A 621 26.89 13.35 24.55
N SER A 622 27.19 14.62 24.85
CA SER A 622 28.49 15.23 24.56
C SER A 622 29.53 15.00 25.66
N ALA A 623 30.79 15.34 25.37
CA ALA A 623 31.89 15.18 26.29
C ALA A 623 31.75 16.10 27.51
N GLN A 624 31.61 15.54 28.71
CA GLN A 624 31.56 16.34 29.93
C GLN A 624 32.05 15.54 31.15
N ILE A 625 33.10 16.03 31.81
CA ILE A 625 33.60 15.52 33.09
C ILE A 625 33.47 16.67 34.10
N GLY A 626 32.36 16.68 34.84
CA GLY A 626 31.96 17.76 35.74
C GLY A 626 30.48 17.64 36.11
N LEU A 627 30.00 18.46 37.06
CA LEU A 627 28.58 18.51 37.46
C LEU A 627 27.79 19.62 36.74
N ASP A 628 28.39 20.23 35.71
CA ASP A 628 27.70 21.17 34.82
C ASP A 628 27.00 20.43 33.66
N PRO A 629 25.93 21.01 33.07
CA PRO A 629 25.25 20.42 31.92
C PRO A 629 26.20 20.16 30.74
N PRO A 630 26.07 19.03 30.02
CA PRO A 630 26.80 18.80 28.76
C PRO A 630 26.29 19.75 27.67
N ASP A 631 27.11 20.00 26.64
CA ASP A 631 26.75 20.81 25.48
C ASP A 631 25.57 20.24 24.64
N GLU A 632 25.34 18.92 24.71
CA GLU A 632 24.33 18.22 23.93
C GLU A 632 23.60 17.17 24.77
N PHE A 633 22.29 17.06 24.53
CA PHE A 633 21.50 15.90 24.93
C PHE A 633 20.93 15.23 23.69
N LEU A 634 20.83 13.90 23.74
CA LEU A 634 20.26 13.11 22.67
C LEU A 634 18.98 12.44 23.13
N PHE A 635 17.92 12.56 22.34
CA PHE A 635 16.68 11.80 22.46
C PHE A 635 16.61 10.78 21.33
N CYS A 636 16.36 9.52 21.65
CA CYS A 636 16.28 8.44 20.68
C CYS A 636 15.04 7.59 20.89
N VAL A 637 14.51 7.01 19.81
CA VAL A 637 13.49 5.96 19.89
C VAL A 637 13.97 4.69 19.19
N PHE A 638 14.16 3.64 19.98
CA PHE A 638 14.49 2.31 19.50
C PHE A 638 13.26 1.42 19.53
N VAL A 639 13.22 0.43 18.64
CA VAL A 639 12.13 -0.56 18.61
C VAL A 639 12.64 -1.98 18.50
N GLN A 640 11.85 -2.90 19.02
CA GLN A 640 12.19 -4.31 19.04
C GLN A 640 10.94 -5.21 19.08
N PRO A 641 10.83 -6.24 18.23
CA PRO A 641 9.79 -7.27 18.36
C PRO A 641 9.93 -8.06 19.66
N HIS A 642 8.82 -8.30 20.34
CA HIS A 642 8.85 -8.93 21.66
C HIS A 642 7.62 -9.84 21.90
N ILE A 643 7.85 -11.00 22.52
CA ILE A 643 6.82 -11.94 23.03
C ILE A 643 6.87 -11.95 24.56
N ALA A 644 5.74 -12.12 25.25
CA ALA A 644 5.64 -11.95 26.71
C ALA A 644 6.61 -12.83 27.53
N PHE A 645 7.35 -12.21 28.47
CA PHE A 645 8.44 -12.81 29.28
C PHE A 645 7.98 -13.82 30.35
N HIS A 646 6.81 -13.61 30.96
CA HIS A 646 6.34 -14.37 32.15
C HIS A 646 5.20 -15.34 31.84
N GLY A 647 4.87 -15.57 30.56
CA GLY A 647 3.67 -16.31 30.18
C GLY A 647 2.40 -15.63 30.69
N HIS A 648 1.34 -16.41 30.92
CA HIS A 648 0.05 -15.94 31.43
C HIS A 648 -0.35 -16.57 32.78
N GLY A 649 0.57 -17.30 33.41
CA GLY A 649 0.32 -18.01 34.67
C GLY A 649 0.70 -17.18 35.90
N ALA A 650 0.18 -17.58 37.07
CA ALA A 650 0.62 -17.02 38.35
C ALA A 650 2.07 -17.40 38.63
N ILE A 651 2.82 -16.45 39.23
CA ILE A 651 4.23 -16.65 39.60
C ILE A 651 4.41 -16.35 41.09
N LYS A 652 5.43 -16.98 41.70
CA LYS A 652 5.82 -16.68 43.08
C LYS A 652 6.62 -15.38 43.12
N ALA A 653 6.24 -14.50 44.05
CA ALA A 653 6.98 -13.29 44.36
C ALA A 653 7.65 -13.43 45.73
N LEU A 654 8.83 -12.84 45.89
CA LEU A 654 9.53 -12.74 47.17
C LEU A 654 9.45 -11.29 47.67
N VAL A 655 9.04 -11.10 48.92
CA VAL A 655 9.17 -9.80 49.60
C VAL A 655 10.63 -9.62 49.96
N LEU A 656 11.22 -8.50 49.54
CA LEU A 656 12.61 -8.18 49.82
C LEU A 656 12.65 -7.09 50.90
N ASP A 657 13.14 -7.44 52.09
CA ASP A 657 13.15 -6.61 53.30
C ASP A 657 14.58 -6.24 53.77
N ASP A 658 15.61 -6.72 53.06
CA ASP A 658 17.02 -6.44 53.33
C ASP A 658 17.67 -5.47 52.31
N PHE A 659 16.87 -4.94 51.39
CA PHE A 659 17.32 -4.02 50.35
C PHE A 659 16.26 -3.00 49.94
N ASP A 660 16.63 -1.73 50.08
CA ASP A 660 15.85 -0.61 49.57
C ASP A 660 16.12 -0.36 48.10
N ARG A 661 15.12 -0.61 47.24
CA ARG A 661 15.19 -0.25 45.83
C ARG A 661 15.23 1.26 45.62
N ALA A 662 14.41 2.00 46.35
CA ALA A 662 14.31 3.45 46.23
C ALA A 662 14.00 4.08 47.58
N ALA A 663 14.74 5.15 47.90
CA ALA A 663 14.38 5.98 49.05
C ALA A 663 13.11 6.80 48.75
N THR A 664 12.28 7.04 49.78
CA THR A 664 11.03 7.84 49.67
C THR A 664 11.23 9.24 49.06
N ARG A 665 12.42 9.83 49.22
CA ARG A 665 12.80 11.13 48.64
C ARG A 665 13.90 11.02 47.59
N GLY A 666 14.17 9.81 47.12
CA GLY A 666 15.16 9.51 46.09
C GLY A 666 14.59 9.57 44.67
N SER A 667 15.27 8.95 43.72
CA SER A 667 14.93 8.95 42.29
C SER A 667 13.91 7.87 41.87
N GLY A 668 13.34 7.12 42.81
CA GLY A 668 12.44 6.01 42.48
C GLY A 668 11.12 6.43 41.83
N ALA A 669 10.64 7.65 42.15
CA ALA A 669 9.39 8.20 41.62
C ALA A 669 9.49 8.65 40.15
N VAL A 670 10.68 8.64 39.55
CA VAL A 670 10.92 8.97 38.14
C VAL A 670 11.65 7.82 37.43
N LYS A 671 11.64 7.84 36.10
CA LYS A 671 12.17 6.73 35.31
C LYS A 671 13.56 7.02 34.77
N VAL A 672 14.57 6.71 35.58
CA VAL A 672 15.98 7.04 35.34
C VAL A 672 16.87 5.81 35.22
N GLY A 673 17.99 5.96 34.51
CA GLY A 673 18.95 4.91 34.15
C GLY A 673 19.56 4.07 35.27
N GLY A 674 19.43 4.47 36.52
CA GLY A 674 20.00 3.79 37.69
C GLY A 674 19.03 2.94 38.49
N ASN A 675 17.71 3.08 38.31
CA ASN A 675 16.73 2.48 39.22
C ASN A 675 16.67 0.93 39.14
N TYR A 676 17.12 0.33 38.04
CA TYR A 676 17.03 -1.12 37.83
C TYR A 676 18.34 -1.88 38.13
N ALA A 677 19.50 -1.25 37.91
CA ALA A 677 20.79 -1.95 38.02
C ALA A 677 21.06 -2.55 39.42
N PRO A 678 20.79 -1.85 40.54
CA PRO A 678 20.99 -2.39 41.89
C PRO A 678 20.16 -3.66 42.19
N VAL A 679 19.01 -3.81 41.51
CA VAL A 679 18.03 -4.88 41.76
C VAL A 679 18.42 -6.20 41.09
N ILE A 680 19.35 -6.17 40.13
CA ILE A 680 19.70 -7.34 39.30
C ILE A 680 20.26 -8.49 40.13
N ARG A 681 21.15 -8.23 41.10
CA ARG A 681 21.76 -9.27 41.94
C ARG A 681 20.71 -10.02 42.77
N TRP A 682 19.82 -9.27 43.42
CA TRP A 682 18.73 -9.78 44.25
C TRP A 682 17.74 -10.60 43.44
N THR A 683 17.41 -10.12 42.23
CA THR A 683 16.52 -10.87 41.31
C THR A 683 17.15 -12.19 40.89
N SER A 684 18.48 -12.23 40.70
CA SER A 684 19.20 -13.45 40.34
C SER A 684 19.19 -14.47 41.47
N GLU A 685 19.35 -14.04 42.72
CA GLU A 685 19.30 -14.89 43.91
C GLU A 685 17.89 -15.44 44.15
N ALA A 686 16.88 -14.58 44.17
CA ALA A 686 15.49 -15.00 44.32
C ALA A 686 15.05 -16.02 43.26
N ARG A 687 15.54 -15.87 42.02
CA ARG A 687 15.28 -16.84 40.94
C ARG A 687 15.88 -18.22 41.20
N LYS A 688 17.05 -18.31 41.86
CA LYS A 688 17.65 -19.61 42.24
C LYS A 688 16.79 -20.32 43.28
N GLU A 689 16.03 -19.56 44.08
CA GLU A 689 15.10 -20.07 45.08
C GLU A 689 13.68 -20.32 44.55
N GLY A 690 13.45 -20.05 43.26
CA GLY A 690 12.16 -20.30 42.60
C GLY A 690 11.16 -19.13 42.67
N TYR A 691 11.60 -17.93 43.03
CA TYR A 691 10.81 -16.70 42.96
C TYR A 691 11.15 -15.90 41.70
N ASN A 692 10.14 -15.55 40.91
CA ASN A 692 10.37 -14.96 39.57
C ASN A 692 10.38 -13.43 39.55
N VAL A 693 9.87 -12.80 40.61
CA VAL A 693 9.77 -11.34 40.77
C VAL A 693 9.94 -10.98 42.25
N LEU A 694 10.49 -9.80 42.52
CA LEU A 694 10.64 -9.27 43.88
C LEU A 694 9.61 -8.17 44.11
N LEU A 695 9.07 -8.11 45.32
CA LEU A 695 8.20 -7.07 45.82
C LEU A 695 8.99 -6.22 46.82
N HIS A 696 9.09 -4.92 46.56
CA HIS A 696 9.85 -3.97 47.37
C HIS A 696 8.93 -3.23 48.34
N LEU A 697 9.49 -2.91 49.50
CA LEU A 697 8.80 -2.19 50.57
C LEU A 697 9.31 -0.75 50.68
N ASP A 698 8.54 0.07 51.39
CA ASP A 698 8.90 1.45 51.66
C ASP A 698 10.19 1.53 52.47
N SER A 699 11.13 2.34 52.01
CA SER A 699 12.45 2.47 52.65
C SER A 699 12.41 3.01 54.08
N GLN A 700 11.32 3.68 54.48
CA GLN A 700 11.25 4.41 55.73
C GLN A 700 10.83 3.51 56.91
N THR A 701 9.86 2.64 56.68
CA THR A 701 9.24 1.82 57.72
C THR A 701 9.34 0.33 57.44
N GLN A 702 9.60 -0.10 56.19
CA GLN A 702 9.59 -1.50 55.77
C GLN A 702 8.24 -2.19 56.05
N THR A 703 7.14 -1.45 56.03
CA THR A 703 5.81 -1.99 56.37
C THR A 703 4.80 -1.86 55.25
N GLU A 704 5.05 -1.02 54.25
CA GLU A 704 4.15 -0.75 53.13
C GLU A 704 4.76 -1.18 51.79
N ILE A 705 3.92 -1.62 50.86
CA ILE A 705 4.35 -2.00 49.51
C ILE A 705 4.62 -0.76 48.66
N ASP A 706 5.81 -0.72 48.06
CA ASP A 706 6.17 0.27 47.03
C ASP A 706 5.78 -0.23 45.63
N GLU A 707 6.53 -1.19 45.08
CA GLU A 707 6.30 -1.76 43.74
C GLU A 707 7.02 -3.10 43.56
N PHE A 708 6.71 -3.83 42.48
CA PHE A 708 7.55 -4.94 42.05
C PHE A 708 8.79 -4.44 41.30
N SER A 709 9.84 -5.26 41.24
CA SER A 709 11.08 -4.94 40.50
C SER A 709 10.86 -4.48 39.06
N THR A 710 9.81 -4.98 38.40
CA THR A 710 9.55 -4.79 36.96
C THR A 710 8.19 -4.15 36.67
N SER A 711 7.34 -3.91 37.68
CA SER A 711 5.96 -3.42 37.49
C SER A 711 5.39 -2.80 38.76
N GLY A 712 4.35 -1.98 38.63
CA GLY A 712 3.55 -1.56 39.78
C GLY A 712 2.76 -2.71 40.40
N PHE A 713 2.18 -2.46 41.59
CA PHE A 713 1.34 -3.42 42.31
C PHE A 713 -0.16 -3.10 42.12
N LEU A 714 -0.95 -4.15 41.90
CA LEU A 714 -2.41 -4.12 41.96
C LEU A 714 -2.88 -5.29 42.84
N GLY A 715 -3.72 -4.99 43.83
CA GLY A 715 -4.39 -5.99 44.67
C GLY A 715 -5.84 -6.18 44.24
N LEU A 716 -6.35 -7.40 44.39
CA LEU A 716 -7.77 -7.70 44.25
C LEU A 716 -8.29 -8.21 45.59
N GLN A 717 -9.35 -7.58 46.08
CA GLN A 717 -10.10 -8.02 47.25
C GLN A 717 -11.49 -8.43 46.81
N ASP A 718 -11.85 -9.68 47.03
CA ASP A 718 -13.21 -10.18 46.82
C ASP A 718 -13.88 -10.36 48.17
N THR A 719 -15.02 -9.69 48.38
CA THR A 719 -15.84 -9.84 49.58
C THR A 719 -17.26 -10.18 49.14
N ASP A 720 -17.63 -11.45 49.27
CA ASP A 720 -18.94 -12.00 48.91
C ASP A 720 -19.42 -11.62 47.49
N GLY A 721 -18.50 -11.61 46.51
CA GLY A 721 -18.78 -11.29 45.11
C GLY A 721 -18.66 -9.81 44.75
N ALA A 722 -18.39 -8.93 45.72
CA ALA A 722 -18.04 -7.53 45.48
C ALA A 722 -16.52 -7.38 45.32
N VAL A 723 -16.06 -7.28 44.06
CA VAL A 723 -14.64 -7.14 43.73
C VAL A 723 -14.19 -5.69 43.90
N THR A 724 -13.12 -5.50 44.67
CA THR A 724 -12.41 -4.23 44.84
C THR A 724 -10.99 -4.34 44.30
N LEU A 725 -10.66 -3.52 43.30
CA LEU A 725 -9.29 -3.33 42.82
C LEU A 725 -8.59 -2.28 43.71
N VAL A 726 -7.49 -2.69 44.34
CA VAL A 726 -6.64 -1.83 45.17
C VAL A 726 -5.39 -1.47 44.38
N VAL A 727 -5.19 -0.19 44.11
CA VAL A 727 -3.95 0.35 43.55
C VAL A 727 -3.08 0.83 44.70
N ALA A 728 -1.90 0.24 44.87
CA ALA A 728 -0.96 0.69 45.90
C ALA A 728 -0.47 2.11 45.60
N THR A 729 -0.44 2.96 46.61
CA THR A 729 0.11 4.31 46.50
C THR A 729 1.44 4.38 47.24
N SER A 730 2.51 4.74 46.52
CA SER A 730 3.82 5.00 47.08
C SER A 730 4.39 6.30 46.54
N LYS A 731 5.13 7.03 47.38
CA LYS A 731 5.91 8.21 46.97
C LYS A 731 7.27 7.86 46.37
N ALA A 732 7.74 6.63 46.60
CA ALA A 732 9.03 6.14 46.12
C ALA A 732 8.92 5.40 44.77
N ALA A 733 7.70 5.07 44.33
CA ALA A 733 7.44 4.36 43.08
C ALA A 733 6.95 5.30 41.96
N ILE A 734 7.21 4.91 40.71
CA ILE A 734 6.71 5.65 39.54
C ILE A 734 5.19 5.52 39.42
N GLU A 735 4.54 6.59 38.94
CA GLU A 735 3.12 6.52 38.56
C GLU A 735 2.92 5.53 37.40
N SER A 736 2.04 4.55 37.62
CA SER A 736 1.81 3.43 36.69
C SER A 736 0.65 3.71 35.75
N ILE A 737 0.98 4.08 34.50
CA ILE A 737 0.02 4.25 33.40
C ILE A 737 -0.85 2.99 33.23
N THR A 738 -0.27 1.80 33.39
CA THR A 738 -1.00 0.53 33.31
C THR A 738 -1.98 0.36 34.47
N ALA A 739 -1.59 0.71 35.69
CA ALA A 739 -2.48 0.64 36.85
C ALA A 739 -3.65 1.63 36.71
N ASP A 740 -3.39 2.82 36.17
CA ASP A 740 -4.43 3.81 35.89
C ASP A 740 -5.42 3.31 34.82
N CYS A 741 -4.94 2.68 33.76
CA CYS A 741 -5.80 2.05 32.76
C CYS A 741 -6.61 0.89 33.35
N ALA A 742 -5.99 0.04 34.18
CA ALA A 742 -6.67 -1.06 34.85
C ALA A 742 -7.75 -0.57 35.82
N ALA A 743 -7.48 0.49 36.57
CA ALA A 743 -8.44 1.16 37.44
C ALA A 743 -9.64 1.73 36.66
N GLN A 744 -9.38 2.40 35.53
CA GLN A 744 -10.46 2.89 34.66
C GLN A 744 -11.32 1.74 34.13
N LEU A 745 -10.71 0.64 33.67
CA LEU A 745 -11.43 -0.54 33.19
C LEU A 745 -12.21 -1.26 34.29
N ALA A 746 -11.64 -1.40 35.49
CA ALA A 746 -12.32 -2.00 36.63
C ALA A 746 -13.59 -1.22 36.99
N ALA A 747 -13.52 0.12 37.01
CA ALA A 747 -14.68 0.97 37.22
C ALA A 747 -15.78 0.74 36.16
N THR A 748 -15.40 0.53 34.89
CA THR A 748 -16.37 0.20 33.82
C THR A 748 -17.00 -1.18 33.97
N PHE A 749 -16.35 -2.11 34.66
CA PHE A 749 -16.91 -3.41 35.02
C PHE A 749 -17.73 -3.38 36.32
N GLY A 750 -17.94 -2.19 36.90
CA GLY A 750 -18.68 -2.02 38.15
C GLY A 750 -17.92 -2.45 39.39
N TRP A 751 -16.59 -2.65 39.29
CA TRP A 751 -15.76 -2.97 40.46
C TRP A 751 -15.47 -1.70 41.25
N ASN A 752 -15.32 -1.86 42.57
CA ASN A 752 -14.82 -0.79 43.41
C ASN A 752 -13.34 -0.57 43.13
N VAL A 753 -12.89 0.69 43.11
CA VAL A 753 -11.48 1.03 42.91
C VAL A 753 -11.02 1.86 44.10
N GLN A 754 -10.00 1.38 44.80
CA GLN A 754 -9.38 2.08 45.92
C GLN A 754 -7.90 2.37 45.62
N ARG A 755 -7.46 3.58 45.92
CA ARG A 755 -6.03 3.96 45.89
C ARG A 755 -5.58 4.23 47.31
N ARG A 756 -4.69 3.40 47.85
CA ARG A 756 -4.21 3.50 49.23
C ARG A 756 -2.86 2.82 49.42
N ALA A 757 -2.18 3.15 50.51
CA ALA A 757 -1.04 2.37 50.97
C ALA A 757 -1.49 0.95 51.33
N VAL A 758 -0.61 -0.02 51.09
CA VAL A 758 -0.88 -1.44 51.34
C VAL A 758 0.18 -1.95 52.30
N SER A 759 -0.20 -2.14 53.55
CA SER A 759 0.69 -2.69 54.57
C SER A 759 0.83 -4.20 54.41
N ILE A 760 2.04 -4.71 54.62
CA ILE A 760 2.27 -6.14 54.81
C ILE A 760 2.09 -6.48 56.29
N THR A 761 1.59 -7.69 56.57
CA THR A 761 1.59 -8.25 57.93
C THR A 761 2.69 -9.29 57.97
N THR A 762 3.77 -8.98 58.70
CA THR A 762 4.89 -9.90 58.93
C THR A 762 4.55 -10.95 59.98
#